data_AF-A0A175VTG7-F1
#
_entry.id   AF-A0A175VTG7-F1
#
_cell.length_a   1.000
_cell.length_b   1.000
_cell.length_c   1.000
_cell.angle_alpha   90.00
_cell.angle_beta   90.00
_cell.angle_gamma   90.00
#
_symmetry.space_group_name_H-M   'P 1'
#
loop_
_entity.id
_entity.type
_entity.pdbx_description
1 polymer ?
#
loop_
_entity_poly.entity_id
_entity_poly.type
_entity_poly.pdbx_seq_one_letter_code
_entity_poly.pdbx_strand_id
1 'polypeptide(L)'
;MSSQLTALCAVTSFLWLAYNIEGHQIIDDDLGALKGKGAGARTTLPKKPRRFFFPTLVACIIMRLELFHRVTFNLQCSKPGIEAFLPLVVLVYELLPGRRTRSPANDDEELDPDDPGMTVFDNLGYWLNQSRGSISIGISLLSWGTYLASSRDFRSTFFCSSHDGRRLVIFFQWAGLLLDATIAILMWRILAWARTTKIRLRTLSSILFASSVGTAFLYYSSRLIIPAIPASYHFKGLGSLYLFDVVVDGLALSTFLISTSLLVTEGSPLSLVAIVSFLSGLLVAVNRTWLAGTWENVSSAVDYFALVLICLGFVFFVYANNIRYIVFIHRAFIFFLLIILVITASIYTPIKAKLVFDSHPLAKIIYDARITADRWLVRATVSNSLPVAVQEYRERHNGRDPPPKFDVWYNFAKERDSVILDHFPQIEKDILPFWGMPPSKIREDTRRAAAELDIALLKIQNGVPQHNVPPAYPYREVMDDLVAMVRTFAENIPDMELAINLNERPRVLTPWDDVQRFTTAARRKRMSKLLPGAFEASAGDMPVAQLAVLHKAVGRLNFTSAGMLREMTALACPPGTKARSGAHWDIRDFCTSCAKPQSQGQYLVDWPLSQDICHQSDLLRLHGFHMTPPDLRPLQELLPVFSRAKTDSYSDILIPLQRIPEPAEPSSDGFGMKWKKLFWRGTVNRVSSDHGLLRGGHQERLVHTVNDAGSLDETRLVLPAPGDESKFAFEQVPTADVNVILDMDVGFSSYSACKHAGGTTCAAFGNEFETKPVAEPLRHQYVMAMDTDDGPPVDFLRILRSSSVPFYASIFKEWYSERLTPWLHFVPIDLRFHALHSTLAYFAGIDTKKEDSTLNGRGVLMEARQEDGKWIAEQGKRWAKRALRREDMEVYLFRLLLEWGRVINDDRDELGFVL
;
A
#
# COMPACT_ATOMS: atom_id res chain seq x y z
N MET A 1 -4.44 9.16 10.63
CA MET A 1 -5.40 9.72 11.62
C MET A 1 -5.04 9.40 13.06
N SER A 2 -4.92 8.14 13.53
CA SER A 2 -4.59 7.89 14.96
C SER A 2 -3.25 8.49 15.39
N SER A 3 -2.19 8.36 14.57
CA SER A 3 -0.87 8.96 14.85
C SER A 3 -0.91 10.49 14.90
N GLN A 4 -1.63 11.11 13.96
CA GLN A 4 -1.84 12.56 13.94
C GLN A 4 -2.75 13.03 15.07
N LEU A 5 -3.79 12.27 15.45
CA LEU A 5 -4.65 12.60 16.59
C LEU A 5 -3.90 12.45 17.91
N THR A 6 -3.00 11.47 18.05
CA THR A 6 -2.14 11.38 19.24
C THR A 6 -1.11 12.50 19.26
N ALA A 7 -0.58 12.91 18.11
CA ALA A 7 0.29 14.09 18.03
C ALA A 7 -0.49 15.38 18.35
N LEU A 8 -1.71 15.53 17.84
CA LEU A 8 -2.60 16.65 18.14
C LEU A 8 -3.05 16.63 19.60
N CYS A 9 -3.41 15.49 20.17
CA CYS A 9 -3.76 15.36 21.59
C CYS A 9 -2.56 15.66 22.49
N ALA A 10 -1.36 15.21 22.13
CA ALA A 10 -0.14 15.60 22.82
C ALA A 10 0.04 17.11 22.72
N VAL A 11 -0.05 17.69 21.51
CA VAL A 11 0.13 19.12 21.27
C VAL A 11 -0.96 19.98 21.94
N THR A 12 -2.23 19.56 21.96
CA THR A 12 -3.33 20.29 22.60
C THR A 12 -3.26 20.18 24.11
N SER A 13 -2.86 19.02 24.65
CA SER A 13 -2.51 18.89 26.06
C SER A 13 -1.36 19.84 26.40
N PHE A 14 -0.33 19.92 25.55
CA PHE A 14 0.79 20.85 25.70
C PHE A 14 0.39 22.34 25.56
N LEU A 15 -0.56 22.69 24.69
CA LEU A 15 -1.07 24.07 24.55
C LEU A 15 -1.98 24.48 25.71
N TRP A 16 -2.86 23.59 26.16
CA TRP A 16 -3.68 23.82 27.35
C TRP A 16 -2.80 24.10 28.57
N LEU A 17 -1.63 23.45 28.61
CA LEU A 17 -0.56 23.71 29.57
C LEU A 17 0.14 25.05 29.39
N ALA A 18 0.53 25.42 28.17
CA ALA A 18 1.10 26.74 27.90
C ALA A 18 0.14 27.87 28.30
N TYR A 19 -1.17 27.66 28.13
CA TYR A 19 -2.20 28.62 28.52
C TYR A 19 -2.38 28.72 30.04
N ASN A 20 -2.36 27.61 30.78
CA ASN A 20 -2.45 27.65 32.25
C ASN A 20 -1.21 28.24 32.93
N ILE A 21 -0.06 28.32 32.25
CA ILE A 21 1.12 29.02 32.77
C ILE A 21 0.93 30.56 32.68
N GLU A 22 0.06 31.09 31.82
CA GLU A 22 -0.28 32.53 31.81
C GLU A 22 -1.08 32.98 33.05
N GLY A 23 -1.58 32.04 33.87
CA GLY A 23 -2.28 32.35 35.13
C GLY A 23 -1.39 32.89 36.26
N HIS A 24 -0.06 32.88 36.11
CA HIS A 24 0.87 33.44 37.10
C HIS A 24 1.59 34.68 36.57
N GLN A 25 0.87 35.81 36.59
CA GLN A 25 1.44 37.15 36.55
C GLN A 25 2.22 37.44 37.85
N ILE A 26 3.44 36.91 37.99
CA ILE A 26 4.39 37.33 39.03
C ILE A 26 5.79 37.35 38.41
N ILE A 27 6.10 38.30 37.52
CA ILE A 27 7.49 38.48 37.04
C ILE A 27 7.95 39.95 37.02
N ASP A 28 7.07 40.96 37.18
CA ASP A 28 7.53 42.35 37.07
C ASP A 28 8.26 42.91 38.30
N ASP A 29 8.15 42.31 39.50
CA ASP A 29 8.82 42.86 40.70
C ASP A 29 10.12 42.15 41.13
N ASP A 30 10.36 40.90 40.73
CA ASP A 30 11.54 40.16 41.24
C ASP A 30 12.84 40.39 40.47
N LEU A 31 12.79 40.97 39.26
CA LEU A 31 14.03 41.26 38.53
C LEU A 31 14.80 42.47 39.11
N GLY A 32 14.10 43.35 39.84
CA GLY A 32 14.71 44.43 40.62
C GLY A 32 15.39 43.90 41.88
N ALA A 33 14.75 42.97 42.58
CA ALA A 33 15.25 42.40 43.84
C ALA A 33 16.45 41.44 43.63
N LEU A 34 16.53 40.74 42.49
CA LEU A 34 17.62 39.81 42.19
C LEU A 34 18.97 40.46 41.83
N LYS A 35 19.04 41.79 41.67
CA LYS A 35 20.33 42.49 41.62
C LYS A 35 20.95 42.71 43.01
N GLY A 36 20.16 42.60 44.08
CA GLY A 36 20.61 42.92 45.45
C GLY A 36 20.97 41.72 46.32
N LYS A 37 20.61 40.49 45.93
CA LYS A 37 20.89 39.28 46.73
C LYS A 37 21.75 38.30 45.93
N GLY A 38 22.83 37.84 46.56
CA GLY A 38 23.95 37.16 45.94
C GLY A 38 23.61 35.98 45.03
N ALA A 39 24.25 35.97 43.86
CA ALA A 39 24.93 34.86 43.17
C ALA A 39 24.41 33.39 43.19
N GLY A 40 23.18 33.10 43.62
CA GLY A 40 22.68 31.73 43.77
C GLY A 40 21.92 31.15 42.56
N ALA A 41 21.07 31.94 41.91
CA ALA A 41 20.26 31.48 40.78
C ALA A 41 21.09 31.47 39.48
N ARG A 42 22.00 30.50 39.35
CA ARG A 42 22.85 30.31 38.16
C ARG A 42 21.99 30.14 36.91
N THR A 43 22.00 31.14 36.06
CA THR A 43 21.15 31.25 34.88
C THR A 43 21.47 30.16 33.85
N THR A 44 20.43 29.46 33.39
CA THR A 44 20.45 28.54 32.23
C THR A 44 20.60 29.27 30.89
N LEU A 45 20.81 30.58 30.93
CA LEU A 45 20.86 31.44 29.75
C LEU A 45 22.13 31.15 28.92
N PRO A 46 21.99 30.88 27.61
CA PRO A 46 23.14 30.74 26.73
C PRO A 46 23.95 32.04 26.65
N LYS A 47 25.21 31.93 26.21
CA LYS A 47 26.00 33.11 25.80
C LYS A 47 25.20 33.94 24.78
N LYS A 48 25.30 35.27 24.89
CA LYS A 48 24.58 36.22 24.05
C LYS A 48 24.66 35.86 22.56
N PRO A 49 23.53 35.79 21.83
CA PRO A 49 23.53 35.46 20.42
C PRO A 49 24.31 36.51 19.62
N ARG A 50 25.14 36.03 18.68
CA ARG A 50 25.89 36.90 17.77
C ARG A 50 24.99 37.28 16.59
N ARG A 51 25.29 38.42 15.95
CA ARG A 51 24.50 38.95 14.81
C ARG A 51 24.36 37.95 13.66
N PHE A 52 25.36 37.12 13.40
CA PHE A 52 25.32 36.12 12.32
C PHE A 52 24.51 34.86 12.65
N PHE A 53 24.07 34.63 13.90
CA PHE A 53 23.31 33.42 14.23
C PHE A 53 21.95 33.36 13.51
N PHE A 54 21.30 34.51 13.33
CA PHE A 54 20.03 34.58 12.60
C PHE A 54 20.17 34.13 11.13
N PRO A 55 21.05 34.72 10.29
CA PRO A 55 21.21 34.26 8.90
C PRO A 55 21.75 32.84 8.81
N THR A 56 22.64 32.41 9.72
CA THR A 56 23.11 31.02 9.74
C THR A 56 21.97 30.04 10.03
N LEU A 57 21.09 30.34 10.98
CA LEU A 57 19.93 29.49 11.28
C LEU A 57 18.99 29.37 10.08
N VAL A 58 18.69 30.48 9.41
CA VAL A 58 17.87 30.50 8.19
C VAL A 58 18.52 29.64 7.10
N ALA A 59 19.83 29.77 6.88
CA ALA A 59 20.56 28.95 5.91
C ALA A 59 20.53 27.45 6.27
N CYS A 60 20.67 27.10 7.56
CA CYS A 60 20.57 25.71 8.02
C CYS A 60 19.18 25.11 7.77
N ILE A 61 18.10 25.86 8.04
CA ILE A 61 16.73 25.41 7.78
C ILE A 61 16.52 25.14 6.29
N ILE A 62 16.94 26.07 5.44
CA ILE A 62 16.83 25.93 3.98
C ILE A 62 17.62 24.70 3.49
N MET A 63 18.87 24.53 3.93
CA MET A 63 19.68 23.38 3.56
C MET A 63 19.10 22.05 4.05
N ARG A 64 18.50 22.04 5.26
CA ARG A 64 17.85 20.87 5.83
C ARG A 64 16.62 20.43 5.02
N LEU A 65 15.84 21.39 4.50
CA LEU A 65 14.70 21.12 3.63
C LEU A 65 15.15 20.53 2.28
N GLU A 66 16.24 21.03 1.69
CA GLU A 66 16.81 20.45 0.47
C GLU A 66 17.31 19.02 0.71
N LEU A 67 18.06 18.79 1.79
CA LEU A 67 18.49 17.43 2.15
C LEU A 67 17.30 16.49 2.41
N PHE A 68 16.24 16.99 3.07
CA PHE A 68 15.01 16.22 3.25
C PHE A 68 14.39 15.82 1.92
N HIS A 69 14.30 16.76 0.97
CA HIS A 69 13.78 16.49 -0.36
C HIS A 69 14.63 15.45 -1.09
N ARG A 70 15.96 15.52 -1.01
CA ARG A 70 16.87 14.54 -1.61
C ARG A 70 16.74 13.14 -1.00
N VAL A 71 16.54 13.04 0.32
CA VAL A 71 16.32 11.76 1.00
C VAL A 71 14.95 11.19 0.64
N THR A 72 13.89 12.01 0.63
CA THR A 72 12.53 11.55 0.31
C THR A 72 12.38 11.14 -1.15
N PHE A 73 13.15 11.74 -2.06
CA PHE A 73 13.19 11.31 -3.46
C PHE A 73 13.69 9.87 -3.64
N ASN A 74 14.63 9.41 -2.80
CA ASN A 74 15.16 8.04 -2.78
C ASN A 74 14.94 7.38 -1.41
N LEU A 75 13.71 7.48 -0.88
CA LEU A 75 13.37 7.04 0.47
C LEU A 75 13.67 5.55 0.71
N GLN A 76 13.50 4.70 -0.30
CA GLN A 76 13.78 3.27 -0.25
C GLN A 76 15.26 2.93 0.07
N CYS A 77 16.18 3.83 -0.27
CA CYS A 77 17.61 3.68 0.03
C CYS A 77 18.00 4.18 1.43
N SER A 78 17.10 4.91 2.09
CA SER A 78 17.32 5.46 3.42
C SER A 78 17.36 4.35 4.48
N LYS A 79 17.99 4.67 5.62
CA LYS A 79 18.03 3.80 6.80
C LYS A 79 17.14 4.38 7.90
N PRO A 80 16.16 3.61 8.41
CA PRO A 80 15.31 4.07 9.51
C PRO A 80 16.10 4.21 10.82
N GLY A 81 15.69 5.17 11.65
CA GLY A 81 16.16 5.33 13.02
C GLY A 81 17.40 6.20 13.21
N ILE A 82 18.03 6.75 12.15
CA ILE A 82 19.19 7.65 12.29
C ILE A 82 18.83 8.87 13.15
N GLU A 83 17.59 9.33 13.07
CA GLU A 83 17.04 10.44 13.85
C GLU A 83 17.09 10.19 15.37
N ALA A 84 17.16 8.93 15.81
CA ALA A 84 17.27 8.55 17.22
C ALA A 84 18.59 9.03 17.87
N PHE A 85 19.61 9.35 17.07
CA PHE A 85 20.90 9.86 17.55
C PHE A 85 20.95 11.38 17.73
N LEU A 86 19.85 12.10 17.48
CA LEU A 86 19.79 13.56 17.68
C LEU A 86 20.14 13.98 19.13
N PRO A 87 19.61 13.32 20.20
CA PRO A 87 20.01 13.63 21.58
C PRO A 87 21.51 13.49 21.81
N LEU A 88 22.12 12.44 21.23
CA LEU A 88 23.56 12.18 21.37
C LEU A 88 24.41 13.27 20.71
N VAL A 89 24.02 13.76 19.52
CA VAL A 89 24.71 14.87 18.85
C VAL A 89 24.62 16.16 19.68
N VAL A 90 23.45 16.46 20.24
CA VAL A 90 23.26 17.64 21.10
C VAL A 90 24.05 17.51 22.41
N LEU A 91 24.11 16.31 23.00
CA LEU A 91 24.92 16.02 24.17
C LEU A 91 26.41 16.28 23.90
N VAL A 92 26.96 15.79 22.80
CA VAL A 92 28.36 16.04 22.42
C VAL A 92 28.65 17.54 22.40
N TYR A 93 27.73 18.33 21.87
CA TYR A 93 27.84 19.79 21.85
C TYR A 93 27.78 20.43 23.25
N GLU A 94 27.02 19.88 24.19
CA GLU A 94 26.99 20.33 25.59
C GLU A 94 28.26 19.93 26.37
N LEU A 95 28.90 18.82 26.00
CA LEU A 95 30.14 18.33 26.62
C LEU A 95 31.40 19.05 26.13
N LEU A 96 31.32 19.89 25.08
CA LEU A 96 32.47 20.62 24.54
C LEU A 96 33.15 21.52 25.60
N PRO A 97 34.50 21.60 25.61
CA PRO A 97 35.27 22.43 26.54
C PRO A 97 34.82 23.89 26.54
N GLY A 98 34.77 24.51 27.73
CA GLY A 98 34.40 25.93 27.90
C GLY A 98 32.92 26.21 28.18
N ARG A 99 32.10 25.19 28.41
CA ARG A 99 30.74 25.32 28.96
C ARG A 99 30.70 25.02 30.45
N ARG A 100 30.08 25.93 31.21
CA ARG A 100 29.77 25.74 32.64
C ARG A 100 28.53 24.87 32.75
N THR A 101 28.63 23.77 33.48
CA THR A 101 27.50 22.90 33.79
C THR A 101 26.55 23.57 34.78
N ARG A 102 25.29 23.12 34.79
CA ARG A 102 24.33 23.35 35.86
C ARG A 102 24.97 22.75 37.13
N SER A 103 25.46 23.57 38.07
CA SER A 103 25.61 23.05 39.43
C SER A 103 24.20 22.76 39.94
N PRO A 104 23.97 21.65 40.66
CA PRO A 104 22.75 21.52 41.43
C PRO A 104 22.56 22.80 42.26
N ALA A 105 21.33 23.31 42.29
CA ALA A 105 20.96 24.39 43.17
C ALA A 105 21.34 23.97 44.59
N ASN A 106 22.09 24.82 45.27
CA ASN A 106 22.73 24.56 46.56
C ASN A 106 21.71 24.64 47.72
N ASP A 107 20.44 24.30 47.47
CA ASP A 107 19.33 24.66 48.35
C ASP A 107 18.92 23.54 49.31
N ASP A 108 19.41 22.32 49.11
CA ASP A 108 19.29 21.28 50.12
C ASP A 108 20.63 21.24 50.89
N GLU A 109 20.53 21.29 52.22
CA GLU A 109 21.59 21.30 53.22
C GLU A 109 22.86 20.58 52.78
N GLU A 110 23.99 21.16 53.15
CA GLU A 110 25.36 20.65 53.08
C GLU A 110 25.44 19.19 53.54
N LEU A 111 25.05 18.26 52.66
CA LEU A 111 25.05 16.83 52.94
C LEU A 111 26.51 16.39 52.86
N ASP A 112 27.12 16.27 54.03
CA ASP A 112 28.52 15.90 54.18
C ASP A 112 28.74 14.52 53.53
N PRO A 113 29.59 14.40 52.50
CA PRO A 113 29.93 13.09 51.93
C PRO A 113 30.50 12.11 52.96
N ASP A 114 30.95 12.62 54.12
CA ASP A 114 31.45 11.82 55.25
C ASP A 114 30.36 11.49 56.31
N ASP A 115 29.07 11.77 56.07
CA ASP A 115 27.99 11.38 56.99
C ASP A 115 27.88 9.84 57.09
N PRO A 116 28.18 9.22 58.26
CA PRO A 116 28.08 7.77 58.44
C PRO A 116 26.64 7.24 58.35
N GLY A 117 25.63 8.12 58.38
CA GLY A 117 24.22 7.77 58.15
C GLY A 117 23.86 7.51 56.69
N MET A 118 24.74 7.80 55.74
CA MET A 118 24.44 7.64 54.32
C MET A 118 24.24 6.19 53.93
N THR A 119 23.12 5.92 53.27
CA THR A 119 22.90 4.62 52.64
C THR A 119 23.66 4.54 51.31
N VAL A 120 23.91 3.32 50.82
CA VAL A 120 24.45 3.10 49.47
C VAL A 120 23.57 3.75 48.39
N PHE A 121 22.27 3.90 48.65
CA PHE A 121 21.33 4.55 47.75
C PHE A 121 21.51 6.07 47.71
N ASP A 122 21.83 6.71 48.84
CA ASP A 122 22.10 8.16 48.90
C ASP A 122 23.38 8.50 48.13
N ASN A 123 24.44 7.72 48.33
CA ASN A 123 25.70 7.83 47.59
C ASN A 123 25.51 7.64 46.08
N LEU A 124 24.71 6.64 45.68
CA LEU A 124 24.39 6.42 44.27
C LEU A 124 23.59 7.60 43.69
N GLY A 125 22.63 8.14 44.43
CA GLY A 125 21.87 9.32 44.05
C GLY A 125 22.76 10.55 43.84
N TYR A 126 23.69 10.78 44.77
CA TYR A 126 24.66 11.89 44.65
C TYR A 126 25.55 11.74 43.41
N TRP A 127 26.12 10.55 43.18
CA TRP A 127 26.93 10.27 41.99
C TRP A 127 26.12 10.47 40.70
N LEU A 128 24.88 9.98 40.65
CA LEU A 128 23.99 10.16 39.50
C LEU A 128 23.68 11.65 39.25
N ASN A 129 23.56 12.46 40.29
CA ASN A 129 23.28 13.90 40.18
C ASN A 129 24.50 14.71 39.74
N GLN A 130 25.72 14.33 40.16
CA GLN A 130 26.92 15.14 39.88
C GLN A 130 27.70 14.74 38.62
N SER A 131 27.68 13.45 38.25
CA SER A 131 28.59 12.98 37.19
C SER A 131 28.08 13.33 35.80
N ARG A 132 28.95 13.90 34.95
CA ARG A 132 28.69 14.01 33.49
C ARG A 132 28.47 12.65 32.84
N GLY A 133 28.97 11.59 33.47
CA GLY A 133 28.79 10.21 33.03
C GLY A 133 27.34 9.76 33.09
N SER A 134 26.55 10.16 34.10
CA SER A 134 25.16 9.70 34.24
C SER A 134 24.26 10.22 33.12
N ILE A 135 24.36 11.51 32.75
CA ILE A 135 23.66 12.09 31.59
C ILE A 135 24.11 11.38 30.31
N SER A 136 25.42 11.15 30.16
CA SER A 136 25.97 10.52 28.96
C SER A 136 25.48 9.09 28.78
N ILE A 137 25.42 8.33 29.88
CA ILE A 137 24.84 6.98 29.91
C ILE A 137 23.35 7.05 29.55
N GLY A 138 22.58 7.90 30.23
CA GLY A 138 21.13 8.02 30.01
C GLY A 138 20.77 8.34 28.56
N ILE A 139 21.46 9.32 27.97
CA ILE A 139 21.26 9.71 26.56
C ILE A 139 21.72 8.62 25.60
N SER A 140 22.84 7.94 25.87
CA SER A 140 23.33 6.87 25.00
C SER A 140 22.37 5.68 25.00
N LEU A 141 21.86 5.27 26.17
CA LEU A 141 20.87 4.21 26.30
C LEU A 141 19.57 4.58 25.59
N LEU A 142 19.10 5.82 25.78
CA LEU A 142 17.89 6.33 25.13
C LEU A 142 18.02 6.33 23.61
N SER A 143 19.09 6.93 23.06
CA SER A 143 19.33 6.98 21.62
C SER A 143 19.48 5.59 21.01
N TRP A 144 20.22 4.69 21.66
CA TRP A 144 20.42 3.33 21.18
C TRP A 144 19.12 2.51 21.26
N GLY A 145 18.37 2.61 22.36
CA GLY A 145 17.08 1.94 22.51
C GLY A 145 16.07 2.41 21.46
N THR A 146 15.94 3.73 21.24
CA THR A 146 15.06 4.28 20.20
C THR A 146 15.50 3.86 18.79
N TYR A 147 16.81 3.80 18.52
CA TYR A 147 17.34 3.29 17.25
C TYR A 147 17.00 1.81 17.04
N LEU A 148 17.19 0.96 18.05
CA LEU A 148 16.86 -0.47 17.97
C LEU A 148 15.36 -0.68 17.71
N ALA A 149 14.49 0.05 18.40
CA ALA A 149 13.05 -0.04 18.22
C ALA A 149 12.58 0.41 16.82
N SER A 150 13.25 1.40 16.21
CA SER A 150 12.85 1.99 14.93
C SER A 150 13.55 1.39 13.71
N SER A 151 14.69 0.72 13.86
CA SER A 151 15.50 0.23 12.73
C SER A 151 15.08 -1.14 12.18
N ARG A 152 14.09 -1.79 12.79
CA ARG A 152 13.67 -3.18 12.52
C ARG A 152 12.33 -3.32 11.81
N ASP A 153 11.84 -2.25 11.21
CA ASP A 153 10.63 -2.28 10.42
C ASP A 153 10.79 -3.26 9.24
N PHE A 154 9.75 -4.05 9.00
CA PHE A 154 9.73 -5.00 7.90
C PHE A 154 9.77 -4.21 6.59
N ARG A 155 10.73 -4.50 5.72
CA ARG A 155 10.93 -3.74 4.50
C ARG A 155 9.87 -4.06 3.46
N SER A 156 9.49 -3.03 2.71
CA SER A 156 8.77 -3.19 1.45
C SER A 156 9.69 -3.84 0.42
N THR A 157 9.10 -4.51 -0.57
CA THR A 157 9.81 -5.05 -1.73
C THR A 157 10.15 -3.98 -2.77
N PHE A 158 9.79 -2.71 -2.54
CA PHE A 158 10.30 -1.58 -3.33
C PHE A 158 11.80 -1.42 -3.04
N PHE A 159 12.64 -1.78 -4.01
CA PHE A 159 14.07 -1.91 -3.78
C PHE A 159 14.86 -0.64 -4.11
N CYS A 160 16.05 -0.53 -3.53
CA CYS A 160 17.02 0.52 -3.83
C CYS A 160 17.95 0.02 -4.95
N SER A 161 17.76 0.54 -6.18
CA SER A 161 18.55 0.11 -7.34
C SER A 161 20.03 0.50 -7.17
N SER A 162 20.90 -0.23 -7.87
CA SER A 162 22.33 0.09 -8.01
C SER A 162 22.60 1.55 -8.41
N HIS A 163 21.67 2.18 -9.14
CA HIS A 163 21.77 3.56 -9.62
C HIS A 163 21.39 4.64 -8.58
N ASP A 164 20.79 4.29 -7.45
CA ASP A 164 20.17 5.26 -6.52
C ASP A 164 21.16 5.92 -5.55
N GLY A 165 22.41 5.49 -5.56
CA GLY A 165 23.46 6.06 -4.73
C GLY A 165 23.15 5.94 -3.24
N ARG A 166 22.86 4.73 -2.75
CA ARG A 166 22.50 4.45 -1.35
C ARG A 166 23.40 5.15 -0.31
N ARG A 167 24.71 5.14 -0.53
CA ARG A 167 25.69 5.78 0.37
C ARG A 167 25.47 7.30 0.48
N LEU A 168 25.10 7.95 -0.63
CA LEU A 168 24.80 9.37 -0.67
C LEU A 168 23.51 9.70 0.10
N VAL A 169 22.48 8.86 -0.03
CA VAL A 169 21.23 9.03 0.72
C VAL A 169 21.47 8.92 2.23
N ILE A 170 22.22 7.89 2.66
CA ILE A 170 22.59 7.73 4.08
C ILE A 170 23.45 8.90 4.57
N PHE A 171 24.38 9.38 3.75
CA PHE A 171 25.17 10.58 4.05
C PHE A 171 24.27 11.81 4.25
N PHE A 172 23.27 12.01 3.39
CA PHE A 172 22.31 13.10 3.54
C PHE A 172 21.44 12.98 4.79
N GLN A 173 21.10 11.77 5.25
CA GLN A 173 20.42 11.57 6.53
C GLN A 173 21.30 12.02 7.71
N TRP A 174 22.58 11.65 7.73
CA TRP A 174 23.52 12.09 8.77
C TRP A 174 23.79 13.59 8.73
N ALA A 175 23.96 14.16 7.53
CA ALA A 175 24.09 15.61 7.37
C ALA A 175 22.82 16.35 7.83
N GLY A 176 21.64 15.79 7.54
CA GLY A 176 20.36 16.28 8.04
C GLY A 176 20.27 16.24 9.57
N LEU A 177 20.71 15.15 10.20
CA LEU A 177 20.77 15.02 11.66
C LEU A 177 21.66 16.09 12.32
N LEU A 178 22.84 16.33 11.74
CA LEU A 178 23.74 17.39 12.19
C LEU A 178 23.09 18.77 12.06
N LEU A 179 22.37 19.00 10.96
CA LEU A 179 21.62 20.24 10.80
C LEU A 179 20.51 20.38 11.82
N ASP A 180 19.74 19.33 12.10
CA ASP A 180 18.68 19.35 13.12
C ASP A 180 19.25 19.73 14.50
N ALA A 181 20.42 19.20 14.86
CA ALA A 181 21.12 19.60 16.08
C ALA A 181 21.51 21.09 16.04
N THR A 182 22.13 21.56 14.95
CA THR A 182 22.52 22.97 14.82
C THR A 182 21.33 23.92 14.85
N ILE A 183 20.21 23.56 14.23
CA ILE A 183 18.96 24.32 14.20
C ILE A 183 18.41 24.44 15.63
N ALA A 184 18.24 23.32 16.34
CA ALA A 184 17.74 23.31 17.72
C ALA A 184 18.61 24.19 18.65
N ILE A 185 19.93 24.08 18.50
CA ILE A 185 20.91 24.84 19.28
C ILE A 185 20.87 26.35 18.98
N LEU A 186 20.88 26.73 17.70
CA LEU A 186 20.86 28.15 17.30
C LEU A 186 19.53 28.79 17.65
N MET A 187 18.44 28.04 17.48
CA MET A 187 17.10 28.47 17.86
C MET A 187 17.01 28.76 19.36
N TRP A 188 17.47 27.83 20.20
CA TRP A 188 17.59 28.04 21.64
C TRP A 188 18.43 29.29 21.98
N ARG A 189 19.59 29.45 21.35
CA ARG A 189 20.49 30.60 21.59
C ARG A 189 19.87 31.95 21.26
N ILE A 190 19.03 32.01 20.22
CA ILE A 190 18.36 33.25 19.80
C ILE A 190 17.16 33.53 20.72
N LEU A 191 16.30 32.53 20.93
CA LEU A 191 15.04 32.70 21.65
C LEU A 191 15.21 32.85 23.17
N ALA A 192 16.19 32.19 23.77
CA ALA A 192 16.41 32.28 25.22
C ALA A 192 16.77 33.71 25.68
N TRP A 193 17.30 34.55 24.79
CA TRP A 193 17.61 35.96 25.08
C TRP A 193 16.41 36.92 24.92
N ALA A 194 15.29 36.45 24.37
CA ALA A 194 14.08 37.25 24.26
C ALA A 194 13.35 37.29 25.61
N ARG A 195 13.13 38.52 26.12
CA ARG A 195 12.59 38.78 27.46
C ARG A 195 11.13 38.40 27.64
N THR A 196 10.35 38.40 26.56
CA THR A 196 8.91 38.11 26.61
C THR A 196 8.53 37.06 25.59
N THR A 197 7.49 36.28 25.89
CA THR A 197 6.86 35.33 24.96
C THR A 197 6.49 35.99 23.63
N LYS A 198 5.97 37.22 23.68
CA LYS A 198 5.67 38.05 22.50
C LYS A 198 6.89 38.28 21.61
N ILE A 199 8.06 38.56 22.17
CA ILE A 199 9.31 38.73 21.39
C ILE A 199 9.81 37.39 20.87
N ARG A 200 9.71 36.30 21.66
CA ARG A 200 10.05 34.93 21.22
C ARG A 200 9.22 34.53 19.99
N LEU A 201 7.90 34.75 20.02
CA LEU A 201 7.00 34.44 18.90
C LEU A 201 7.27 35.30 17.67
N ARG A 202 7.53 36.61 17.85
CA ARG A 202 7.89 37.50 16.73
C ARG A 202 9.19 37.08 16.06
N THR A 203 10.21 36.75 16.85
CA THR A 203 11.52 36.30 16.31
C THR A 203 11.41 34.94 15.63
N LEU A 204 10.70 33.97 16.21
CA LEU A 204 10.35 32.70 15.58
C LEU A 204 9.64 32.94 14.24
N SER A 205 8.62 33.80 14.22
CA SER A 205 7.89 34.17 13.00
C SER A 205 8.81 34.77 11.94
N SER A 206 9.72 35.68 12.31
CA SER A 206 10.70 36.25 11.37
C SER A 206 11.67 35.21 10.82
N ILE A 207 12.13 34.25 11.63
CA ILE A 207 13.01 33.15 11.20
C ILE A 207 12.27 32.25 10.19
N LEU A 208 11.04 31.85 10.52
CA LEU A 208 10.23 30.99 9.64
C LEU A 208 9.86 31.70 8.34
N PHE A 209 9.49 32.98 8.41
CA PHE A 209 9.20 33.79 7.24
C PHE A 209 10.43 33.96 6.34
N ALA A 210 11.59 34.32 6.91
CA ALA A 210 12.83 34.44 6.16
C ALA A 210 13.26 33.09 5.54
N SER A 211 13.05 31.98 6.25
CA SER A 211 13.34 30.64 5.73
C SER A 211 12.43 30.29 4.57
N SER A 212 11.12 30.56 4.69
CA SER A 212 10.12 30.36 3.63
C SER A 212 10.40 31.18 2.37
N VAL A 213 10.71 32.47 2.54
CA VAL A 213 11.11 33.35 1.43
C VAL A 213 12.41 32.85 0.79
N GLY A 214 13.38 32.40 1.61
CA GLY A 214 14.64 31.84 1.13
C GLY A 214 14.47 30.54 0.33
N THR A 215 13.66 29.59 0.80
CA THR A 215 13.35 28.37 0.02
C THR A 215 12.58 28.69 -1.24
N ALA A 216 11.60 29.60 -1.19
CA ALA A 216 10.88 30.04 -2.39
C ALA A 216 11.86 30.64 -3.41
N PHE A 217 12.76 31.52 -2.98
CA PHE A 217 13.77 32.13 -3.84
C PHE A 217 14.71 31.10 -4.46
N LEU A 218 15.22 30.14 -3.68
CA LEU A 218 16.06 29.05 -4.23
C LEU A 218 15.29 28.19 -5.22
N TYR A 219 14.04 27.87 -4.92
CA TYR A 219 13.18 27.11 -5.82
C TYR A 219 12.99 27.88 -7.14
N TYR A 220 12.58 29.15 -7.11
CA TYR A 220 12.44 29.96 -8.33
C TYR A 220 13.77 30.16 -9.08
N SER A 221 14.89 30.36 -8.38
CA SER A 221 16.20 30.53 -8.99
C SER A 221 16.67 29.25 -9.70
N SER A 222 16.46 28.08 -9.07
CA SER A 222 16.79 26.79 -9.67
C SER A 222 15.99 26.55 -10.97
N ARG A 223 14.75 27.05 -11.04
CA ARG A 223 13.91 26.98 -12.25
C ARG A 223 14.38 27.89 -13.38
N LEU A 224 14.85 29.09 -13.05
CA LEU A 224 15.38 30.03 -14.04
C LEU A 224 16.69 29.50 -14.66
N ILE A 225 17.52 28.82 -13.85
CA ILE A 225 18.81 28.28 -14.29
C ILE A 225 18.65 26.93 -15.02
N ILE A 226 17.68 26.11 -14.60
CA ILE A 226 17.44 24.77 -15.16
C ILE A 226 16.03 24.72 -15.78
N PRO A 227 15.83 25.28 -16.99
CA PRO A 227 14.52 25.25 -17.66
C PRO A 227 14.07 23.84 -18.06
N ALA A 228 14.98 22.87 -18.06
CA ALA A 228 14.76 21.52 -18.59
C ALA A 228 14.11 20.52 -17.62
N ILE A 229 13.74 20.91 -16.40
CA ILE A 229 12.95 20.04 -15.50
C ILE A 229 11.47 20.40 -15.71
N PRO A 230 10.73 19.71 -16.60
CA PRO A 230 9.29 19.85 -16.64
C PRO A 230 8.78 19.46 -15.26
N ALA A 231 8.24 20.42 -14.52
CA ALA A 231 7.44 20.02 -13.38
C ALA A 231 6.15 19.50 -13.94
N SER A 232 5.97 18.19 -13.86
CA SER A 232 4.65 17.59 -13.89
C SER A 232 3.86 17.87 -12.60
N TYR A 233 4.10 19.00 -11.91
CA TYR A 233 3.18 19.51 -10.91
C TYR A 233 2.10 20.27 -11.66
N HIS A 234 1.12 19.53 -12.19
CA HIS A 234 -0.10 20.14 -12.67
C HIS A 234 -0.82 20.74 -11.46
N PHE A 235 -0.61 22.04 -11.22
CA PHE A 235 -1.40 22.80 -10.25
C PHE A 235 -2.90 22.81 -10.60
N LYS A 236 -3.25 22.49 -11.87
CA LYS A 236 -4.62 22.19 -12.32
C LYS A 236 -5.06 20.84 -11.74
N GLY A 237 -5.47 20.84 -10.48
CA GLY A 237 -5.89 19.60 -9.80
C GLY A 237 -5.78 19.65 -8.29
N LEU A 238 -5.23 20.73 -7.70
CA LEU A 238 -5.25 20.92 -6.26
C LEU A 238 -6.71 21.07 -5.78
N GLY A 239 -7.36 19.93 -5.53
CA GLY A 239 -8.69 19.89 -4.98
C GLY A 239 -8.73 20.53 -3.60
N SER A 240 -9.93 20.90 -3.17
CA SER A 240 -10.17 21.46 -1.83
C SER A 240 -9.53 20.60 -0.72
N LEU A 241 -9.51 19.26 -0.88
CA LEU A 241 -8.86 18.34 0.06
C LEU A 241 -7.35 18.57 0.18
N TYR A 242 -6.60 18.72 -0.92
CA TYR A 242 -5.16 18.97 -0.83
C TYR A 242 -4.87 20.29 -0.11
N LEU A 243 -5.63 21.35 -0.44
CA LEU A 243 -5.48 22.63 0.25
C LEU A 243 -5.81 22.49 1.74
N PHE A 244 -6.86 21.74 2.08
CA PHE A 244 -7.22 21.46 3.47
C PHE A 244 -6.13 20.67 4.20
N ASP A 245 -5.59 19.61 3.58
CA ASP A 245 -4.51 18.81 4.16
C ASP A 245 -3.25 19.66 4.38
N VAL A 246 -2.88 20.50 3.40
CA VAL A 246 -1.75 21.44 3.55
C VAL A 246 -2.00 22.44 4.68
N VAL A 247 -3.23 22.93 4.84
CA VAL A 247 -3.58 23.84 5.94
C VAL A 247 -3.54 23.11 7.29
N VAL A 248 -4.10 21.90 7.39
CA VAL A 248 -4.12 21.11 8.62
C VAL A 248 -2.72 20.70 9.04
N ASP A 249 -1.92 20.15 8.12
CA ASP A 249 -0.53 19.78 8.37
C ASP A 249 0.32 21.03 8.68
N GLY A 250 0.06 22.13 7.98
CA GLY A 250 0.70 23.43 8.23
C GLY A 250 0.37 23.98 9.62
N LEU A 251 -0.88 23.87 10.07
CA LEU A 251 -1.31 24.25 11.42
C LEU A 251 -0.65 23.33 12.46
N ALA A 252 -0.71 22.02 12.28
CA ALA A 252 -0.10 21.05 13.20
C ALA A 252 1.41 21.27 13.34
N LEU A 253 2.11 21.47 12.22
CA LEU A 253 3.54 21.80 12.20
C LEU A 253 3.81 23.13 12.90
N SER A 254 3.00 24.17 12.63
CA SER A 254 3.16 25.48 13.26
C SER A 254 2.96 25.40 14.77
N THR A 255 1.93 24.68 15.24
CA THR A 255 1.71 24.47 16.66
C THR A 255 2.86 23.70 17.30
N PHE A 256 3.33 22.63 16.66
CA PHE A 256 4.48 21.87 17.13
C PHE A 256 5.74 22.75 17.25
N LEU A 257 6.04 23.58 16.24
CA LEU A 257 7.18 24.48 16.24
C LEU A 257 7.08 25.56 17.33
N ILE A 258 5.88 26.13 17.54
CA ILE A 258 5.64 27.11 18.60
C ILE A 258 5.83 26.47 19.99
N SER A 259 5.15 25.35 20.24
CA SER A 259 5.21 24.65 21.53
C SER A 259 6.63 24.19 21.87
N THR A 260 7.34 23.59 20.91
CA THR A 260 8.72 23.14 21.11
C THR A 260 9.69 24.31 21.29
N SER A 261 9.50 25.42 20.56
CA SER A 261 10.32 26.63 20.72
C SER A 261 10.17 27.26 22.11
N LEU A 262 8.94 27.33 22.63
CA LEU A 262 8.68 27.84 23.98
C LEU A 262 9.25 26.90 25.04
N LEU A 263 9.04 25.59 24.89
CA LEU A 263 9.55 24.60 25.84
C LEU A 263 11.09 24.58 25.89
N VAL A 264 11.75 24.73 24.73
CA VAL A 264 13.22 24.82 24.64
C VAL A 264 13.76 26.03 25.39
N THR A 265 13.03 27.15 25.43
CA THR A 265 13.49 28.34 26.14
C THR A 265 13.43 28.23 27.66
N GLU A 266 12.55 27.37 28.19
CA GLU A 266 12.48 27.08 29.63
C GLU A 266 13.55 26.07 30.07
N GLY A 267 13.98 25.20 29.15
CA GLY A 267 14.98 24.16 29.40
C GLY A 267 16.28 24.32 28.61
N SER A 268 16.88 23.17 28.30
CA SER A 268 17.99 23.05 27.36
C SER A 268 17.53 22.36 26.07
N PRO A 269 18.21 22.57 24.93
CA PRO A 269 17.90 21.84 23.71
C PRO A 269 18.02 20.32 23.89
N LEU A 270 18.97 19.85 24.72
CA LEU A 270 19.10 18.44 25.05
C LEU A 270 17.85 17.90 25.74
N SER A 271 17.28 18.67 26.67
CA SER A 271 16.09 18.23 27.41
C SER A 271 14.86 18.04 26.53
N LEU A 272 14.60 18.98 25.59
CA LEU A 272 13.53 18.83 24.62
C LEU A 272 13.74 17.58 23.76
N VAL A 273 14.91 17.47 23.14
CA VAL A 273 15.22 16.42 22.17
C VAL A 273 15.16 15.04 22.85
N ALA A 274 15.69 14.91 24.06
CA ALA A 274 15.60 13.67 24.83
C ALA A 274 14.15 13.27 25.16
N ILE A 275 13.31 14.22 25.61
CA ILE A 275 11.89 13.94 25.90
C ILE A 275 11.16 13.50 24.63
N VAL A 276 11.37 14.18 23.51
CA VAL A 276 10.73 13.81 22.23
C VAL A 276 11.20 12.43 21.76
N SER A 277 12.51 12.14 21.82
CA SER A 277 13.07 10.82 21.45
C SER A 277 12.60 9.69 22.38
N PHE A 278 12.35 9.99 23.65
CA PHE A 278 11.74 9.05 24.59
C PHE A 278 10.29 8.77 24.24
N LEU A 279 9.47 9.79 24.02
CA LEU A 279 8.05 9.60 23.70
C LEU A 279 7.87 8.84 22.39
N SER A 280 8.64 9.17 21.35
CA SER A 280 8.58 8.47 20.06
C SER A 280 9.13 7.05 20.17
N GLY A 281 10.29 6.87 20.81
CA GLY A 281 10.91 5.56 21.01
C GLY A 281 10.02 4.62 21.83
N LEU A 282 9.44 5.12 22.93
CA LEU A 282 8.57 4.35 23.80
C LEU A 282 7.32 3.88 23.04
N LEU A 283 6.68 4.77 22.27
CA LEU A 283 5.50 4.43 21.48
C LEU A 283 5.80 3.32 20.47
N VAL A 284 6.92 3.41 19.76
CA VAL A 284 7.35 2.38 18.80
C VAL A 284 7.67 1.07 19.51
N ALA A 285 8.47 1.12 20.59
CA ALA A 285 8.88 -0.06 21.33
C ALA A 285 7.70 -0.81 21.96
N VAL A 286 6.73 -0.09 22.55
CA VAL A 286 5.50 -0.70 23.11
C VAL A 286 4.67 -1.35 22.01
N ASN A 287 4.46 -0.67 20.89
CA ASN A 287 3.72 -1.23 19.76
C ASN A 287 4.38 -2.51 19.22
N ARG A 288 5.71 -2.51 19.07
CA ARG A 288 6.47 -3.69 18.61
C ARG A 288 6.42 -4.83 19.62
N THR A 289 6.56 -4.54 20.90
CA THR A 289 6.42 -5.50 22.00
C THR A 289 5.04 -6.16 21.98
N TRP A 290 3.98 -5.41 21.70
CA TRP A 290 2.62 -5.94 21.58
C TRP A 290 2.43 -6.91 20.41
N LEU A 291 3.24 -6.78 19.35
CA LEU A 291 3.22 -7.66 18.18
C LEU A 291 4.06 -8.94 18.36
N ALA A 292 4.66 -9.15 19.53
CA ALA A 292 5.50 -10.32 19.80
C ALA A 292 4.77 -11.65 19.50
N GLY A 293 5.47 -12.60 18.88
CA GLY A 293 4.92 -13.90 18.50
C GLY A 293 4.06 -13.89 17.23
N THR A 294 3.82 -12.72 16.63
CA THR A 294 3.20 -12.62 15.31
C THR A 294 4.29 -12.58 14.23
N TRP A 295 3.89 -12.85 12.98
CA TRP A 295 4.80 -12.69 11.85
C TRP A 295 5.33 -11.25 11.72
N GLU A 296 4.64 -10.25 12.29
CA GLU A 296 5.08 -8.85 12.25
C GLU A 296 6.28 -8.56 13.16
N ASN A 297 6.45 -9.34 14.24
CA ASN A 297 7.58 -9.25 15.16
C ASN A 297 8.06 -10.64 15.60
N VAL A 298 8.96 -11.19 14.79
CA VAL A 298 9.59 -12.49 15.03
C VAL A 298 10.71 -12.40 16.07
N SER A 299 11.55 -11.36 16.02
CA SER A 299 12.70 -11.16 16.93
C SER A 299 12.34 -10.30 18.15
N SER A 300 11.34 -10.72 18.94
CA SER A 300 10.78 -9.88 20.02
C SER A 300 11.75 -9.55 21.16
N ALA A 301 12.82 -10.34 21.35
CA ALA A 301 13.80 -10.12 22.41
C ALA A 301 14.53 -8.77 22.29
N VAL A 302 14.81 -8.32 21.06
CA VAL A 302 15.50 -7.05 20.84
C VAL A 302 14.57 -5.87 21.03
N ASP A 303 13.30 -5.98 20.68
CA ASP A 303 12.31 -4.92 20.93
C ASP A 303 12.04 -4.77 22.43
N TYR A 304 12.01 -5.89 23.16
CA TYR A 304 12.01 -5.88 24.62
C TYR A 304 13.25 -5.17 25.17
N PHE A 305 14.45 -5.52 24.69
CA PHE A 305 15.68 -4.88 25.13
C PHE A 305 15.68 -3.37 24.80
N ALA A 306 15.19 -2.99 23.63
CA ALA A 306 15.01 -1.60 23.22
C ALA A 306 14.07 -0.86 24.19
N LEU A 307 12.94 -1.45 24.56
CA LEU A 307 12.01 -0.90 25.56
C LEU A 307 12.70 -0.67 26.92
N VAL A 308 13.47 -1.65 27.39
CA VAL A 308 14.22 -1.55 28.65
C VAL A 308 15.25 -0.43 28.59
N LEU A 309 16.02 -0.34 27.50
CA LEU A 309 17.01 0.71 27.29
C LEU A 309 16.38 2.11 27.26
N ILE A 310 15.22 2.27 26.61
CA ILE A 310 14.48 3.54 26.55
C ILE A 310 14.02 3.95 27.95
N CYS A 311 13.41 3.02 28.70
CA CYS A 311 12.93 3.28 30.06
C CYS A 311 14.09 3.63 31.01
N LEU A 312 15.16 2.83 31.02
CA LEU A 312 16.34 3.09 31.84
C LEU A 312 17.01 4.40 31.44
N GLY A 313 17.26 4.61 30.15
CA GLY A 313 17.89 5.82 29.63
C GLY A 313 17.14 7.09 30.04
N PHE A 314 15.80 7.04 30.01
CA PHE A 314 14.96 8.14 30.47
C PHE A 314 15.03 8.37 31.99
N VAL A 315 15.05 7.31 32.80
CA VAL A 315 15.23 7.42 34.27
C VAL A 315 16.55 8.10 34.60
N PHE A 316 17.66 7.65 33.99
CA PHE A 316 18.97 8.28 34.15
C PHE A 316 18.96 9.75 33.72
N PHE A 317 18.35 10.05 32.57
CA PHE A 317 18.24 11.41 32.07
C PHE A 317 17.47 12.34 33.02
N VAL A 318 16.31 11.91 33.51
CA VAL A 318 15.46 12.69 34.44
C VAL A 318 16.16 12.92 35.78
N TYR A 319 16.81 11.88 36.31
CA TYR A 319 17.53 11.98 37.59
C TYR A 319 18.75 12.90 37.46
N ALA A 320 19.58 12.69 36.44
CA ALA A 320 20.79 13.47 36.22
C ALA A 320 20.54 14.96 35.87
N ASN A 321 19.36 15.29 35.33
CA ASN A 321 18.94 16.68 35.13
C ASN A 321 18.16 17.27 36.32
N ASN A 322 18.04 16.52 37.42
CA ASN A 322 17.24 16.83 38.60
C ASN A 322 15.82 17.32 38.28
N ILE A 323 15.17 16.69 37.29
CA ILE A 323 13.81 17.04 36.88
C ILE A 323 12.85 16.42 37.89
N ARG A 324 12.43 17.19 38.90
CA ARG A 324 11.54 16.73 39.99
C ARG A 324 10.10 16.48 39.49
N TYR A 325 9.62 17.34 38.60
CA TYR A 325 8.29 17.25 37.99
C TYR A 325 8.40 17.31 36.48
N ILE A 326 7.67 16.44 35.80
CA ILE A 326 7.42 16.56 34.36
C ILE A 326 5.97 17.00 34.24
N VAL A 327 5.76 18.26 33.81
CA VAL A 327 4.44 18.89 33.79
C VAL A 327 3.88 19.03 35.22
N PHE A 328 2.95 18.18 35.63
CA PHE A 328 2.38 18.14 36.98
C PHE A 328 2.66 16.81 37.70
N ILE A 329 3.35 15.89 37.03
CA ILE A 329 3.55 14.53 37.51
C ILE A 329 4.93 14.45 38.15
N HIS A 330 4.97 14.05 39.42
CA HIS A 330 6.21 13.82 40.14
C HIS A 330 7.00 12.68 39.48
N ARG A 331 8.33 12.84 39.33
CA ARG A 331 9.21 11.87 38.66
C ARG A 331 9.05 10.43 39.20
N ALA A 332 8.81 10.29 40.50
CA ALA A 332 8.64 8.98 41.14
C ALA A 332 7.43 8.20 40.58
N PHE A 333 6.33 8.90 40.27
CA PHE A 333 5.15 8.27 39.68
C PHE A 333 5.40 7.82 38.23
N ILE A 334 6.14 8.63 37.46
CA ILE A 334 6.53 8.27 36.08
C ILE A 334 7.43 7.04 36.11
N PHE A 335 8.42 7.00 37.01
CA PHE A 335 9.30 5.84 37.15
C PHE A 335 8.55 4.59 37.58
N PHE A 336 7.58 4.73 38.49
CA PHE A 336 6.70 3.63 38.88
C PHE A 336 5.94 3.06 37.67
N LEU A 337 5.37 3.91 36.82
CA LEU A 337 4.71 3.47 35.58
C LEU A 337 5.66 2.77 34.61
N LEU A 338 6.89 3.29 34.45
CA LEU A 338 7.90 2.66 33.59
C LEU A 338 8.37 1.31 34.12
N ILE A 339 8.48 1.16 35.44
CA ILE A 339 8.79 -0.12 36.08
C ILE A 339 7.66 -1.12 35.83
N ILE A 340 6.40 -0.73 36.02
CA ILE A 340 5.24 -1.59 35.69
C ILE A 340 5.27 -1.99 34.22
N LEU A 341 5.55 -1.06 33.32
CA LEU A 341 5.63 -1.33 31.89
C LEU A 341 6.74 -2.36 31.56
N VAL A 342 7.92 -2.21 32.16
CA VAL A 342 9.03 -3.15 31.99
C VAL A 342 8.69 -4.53 32.57
N ILE A 343 8.07 -4.60 33.75
CA ILE A 343 7.65 -5.86 34.38
C ILE A 343 6.62 -6.58 33.50
N THR A 344 5.58 -5.87 33.05
CA THR A 344 4.54 -6.43 32.17
C THR A 344 5.13 -6.91 30.85
N ALA A 345 6.02 -6.13 30.22
CA ALA A 345 6.73 -6.54 29.01
C ALA A 345 7.65 -7.76 29.23
N SER A 346 8.32 -7.84 30.39
CA SER A 346 9.21 -8.97 30.76
C SER A 346 8.46 -10.28 30.91
N ILE A 347 7.18 -10.23 31.31
CA ILE A 347 6.31 -11.40 31.40
C ILE A 347 5.66 -11.70 30.04
N TYR A 348 5.14 -10.68 29.38
CA TYR A 348 4.38 -10.82 28.13
C TYR A 348 5.22 -11.35 26.97
N THR A 349 6.40 -10.75 26.75
CA THR A 349 7.23 -11.05 25.56
C THR A 349 7.68 -12.52 25.48
N PRO A 350 8.23 -13.17 26.52
CA PRO A 350 8.62 -14.57 26.40
C PRO A 350 7.43 -15.51 26.24
N ILE A 351 6.27 -15.20 26.85
CA ILE A 351 5.04 -16.00 26.69
C ILE A 351 4.58 -15.97 25.23
N LYS A 352 4.57 -14.78 24.61
CA LYS A 352 4.14 -14.62 23.22
C LYS A 352 5.19 -15.06 22.20
N ALA A 353 6.47 -14.84 22.45
CA ALA A 353 7.54 -15.27 21.56
C ALA A 353 7.67 -16.80 21.47
N LYS A 354 7.22 -17.54 22.50
CA LYS A 354 7.16 -19.01 22.50
C LYS A 354 5.89 -19.59 21.89
N LEU A 355 5.01 -18.75 21.33
CA LEU A 355 3.77 -19.20 20.74
C LEU A 355 4.08 -19.95 19.43
N VAL A 356 3.70 -21.22 19.41
CA VAL A 356 3.87 -22.13 18.28
C VAL A 356 2.51 -22.63 17.80
N PHE A 357 2.45 -23.11 16.57
CA PHE A 357 1.26 -23.71 15.97
C PHE A 357 1.39 -25.23 15.97
N ASP A 358 0.32 -25.94 16.31
CA ASP A 358 0.28 -27.41 16.22
C ASP A 358 0.24 -27.91 14.76
N SER A 359 -0.05 -27.02 13.82
CA SER A 359 -0.04 -27.32 12.39
C SER A 359 0.26 -26.05 11.59
N HIS A 360 0.82 -26.20 10.39
CA HIS A 360 1.09 -25.07 9.51
C HIS A 360 -0.21 -24.32 9.15
N PRO A 361 -0.28 -22.98 9.25
CA PRO A 361 -1.52 -22.21 9.05
C PRO A 361 -2.19 -22.43 7.68
N LEU A 362 -1.41 -22.65 6.62
CA LEU A 362 -1.94 -22.93 5.28
C LEU A 362 -2.78 -24.21 5.21
N ALA A 363 -2.49 -25.23 6.04
CA ALA A 363 -3.30 -26.44 6.06
C ALA A 363 -4.76 -26.14 6.42
N LYS A 364 -4.96 -25.27 7.43
CA LYS A 364 -6.29 -24.80 7.81
C LYS A 364 -6.92 -23.89 6.75
N ILE A 365 -6.15 -22.96 6.18
CA ILE A 365 -6.67 -22.03 5.15
C ILE A 365 -7.16 -22.81 3.91
N ILE A 366 -6.39 -23.81 3.46
CA ILE A 366 -6.76 -24.67 2.33
C ILE A 366 -8.00 -25.51 2.67
N TYR A 367 -8.09 -26.04 3.90
CA TYR A 367 -9.27 -26.77 4.36
C TYR A 367 -10.54 -25.89 4.40
N ASP A 368 -10.45 -24.70 4.99
CA ASP A 368 -11.56 -23.75 5.11
C ASP A 368 -12.02 -23.23 3.73
N ALA A 369 -11.09 -23.10 2.77
CA ALA A 369 -11.41 -22.74 1.39
C ALA A 369 -12.25 -23.80 0.68
N ARG A 370 -12.01 -25.10 0.94
CA ARG A 370 -12.83 -26.20 0.40
C ARG A 370 -14.28 -26.09 0.91
N ILE A 371 -14.46 -25.88 2.21
CA ILE A 371 -15.79 -25.70 2.81
C ILE A 371 -16.51 -24.47 2.21
N THR A 372 -15.77 -23.38 2.00
CA THR A 372 -16.31 -22.15 1.43
C THR A 372 -16.75 -22.36 -0.02
N ALA A 373 -15.96 -23.09 -0.81
CA ALA A 373 -16.30 -23.43 -2.18
C ALA A 373 -17.55 -24.32 -2.26
N ASP A 374 -17.68 -25.34 -1.40
CA ASP A 374 -18.85 -26.21 -1.37
C ASP A 374 -20.13 -25.40 -1.05
N ARG A 375 -20.05 -24.49 -0.07
CA ARG A 375 -21.16 -23.58 0.27
C ARG A 375 -21.51 -22.62 -0.88
N TRP A 376 -20.50 -22.09 -1.56
CA TRP A 376 -20.70 -21.24 -2.72
C TRP A 376 -21.36 -22.01 -3.86
N LEU A 377 -20.91 -23.23 -4.13
CA LEU A 377 -21.43 -24.09 -5.18
C LEU A 377 -22.91 -24.38 -4.97
N VAL A 378 -23.30 -24.75 -3.74
CA VAL A 378 -24.71 -24.97 -3.37
C VAL A 378 -25.57 -23.74 -3.70
N ARG A 379 -25.07 -22.52 -3.45
CA ARG A 379 -25.77 -21.25 -3.78
C ARG A 379 -25.78 -20.89 -5.25
N ALA A 380 -24.78 -21.37 -6.01
CA ALA A 380 -24.67 -21.12 -7.44
C ALA A 380 -25.55 -22.06 -8.28
N THR A 381 -25.93 -23.21 -7.72
CA THR A 381 -26.66 -24.31 -8.38
C THR A 381 -28.05 -24.58 -7.78
N VAL A 382 -28.65 -23.62 -7.06
CA VAL A 382 -29.91 -23.85 -6.31
C VAL A 382 -31.04 -24.26 -7.25
N SER A 383 -31.12 -23.62 -8.41
CA SER A 383 -32.22 -23.81 -9.35
C SER A 383 -32.12 -25.10 -10.14
N ASN A 384 -32.90 -26.09 -9.70
CA ASN A 384 -33.13 -27.33 -10.43
C ASN A 384 -34.35 -27.27 -11.37
N SER A 385 -35.21 -26.26 -11.23
CA SER A 385 -36.40 -26.03 -12.06
C SER A 385 -36.61 -24.54 -12.34
N LEU A 386 -37.31 -24.23 -13.43
CA LEU A 386 -37.61 -22.86 -13.83
C LEU A 386 -38.37 -22.05 -12.74
N PRO A 387 -39.41 -22.59 -12.06
CA PRO A 387 -40.08 -21.86 -10.98
C PRO A 387 -39.14 -21.46 -9.84
N VAL A 388 -38.19 -22.32 -9.48
CA VAL A 388 -37.18 -22.03 -8.45
C VAL A 388 -36.22 -20.96 -8.95
N ALA A 389 -35.78 -21.00 -10.21
CA ALA A 389 -34.94 -19.96 -10.81
C ALA A 389 -35.58 -18.58 -10.82
N VAL A 390 -36.88 -18.51 -11.14
CA VAL A 390 -37.65 -17.25 -11.07
C VAL A 390 -37.73 -16.75 -9.63
N GLN A 391 -37.95 -17.64 -8.67
CA GLN A 391 -38.04 -17.27 -7.26
C GLN A 391 -36.69 -16.80 -6.71
N GLU A 392 -35.59 -17.53 -6.95
CA GLU A 392 -34.23 -17.13 -6.58
C GLU A 392 -33.86 -15.78 -7.20
N TYR A 393 -34.21 -15.56 -8.47
CA TYR A 393 -33.99 -14.27 -9.10
C TYR A 393 -34.76 -13.16 -8.38
N ARG A 394 -36.05 -13.35 -8.11
CA ARG A 394 -36.88 -12.37 -7.37
C ARG A 394 -36.28 -12.09 -5.99
N GLU A 395 -35.87 -13.11 -5.25
CA GLU A 395 -35.30 -12.94 -3.91
C GLU A 395 -33.99 -12.13 -3.93
N ARG A 396 -33.05 -12.47 -4.82
CA ARG A 396 -31.78 -11.73 -4.99
C ARG A 396 -32.01 -10.30 -5.46
N HIS A 397 -33.02 -10.12 -6.30
CA HIS A 397 -33.38 -8.84 -6.87
C HIS A 397 -34.62 -8.26 -6.20
N ASN A 398 -34.78 -8.33 -4.87
CA ASN A 398 -35.86 -7.72 -4.07
C ASN A 398 -37.25 -7.64 -4.76
N GLY A 399 -37.77 -8.79 -5.18
CA GLY A 399 -39.08 -8.96 -5.83
C GLY A 399 -39.15 -8.60 -7.31
N ARG A 400 -38.05 -8.20 -7.96
CA ARG A 400 -38.06 -7.87 -9.40
C ARG A 400 -38.20 -9.15 -10.22
N ASP A 401 -39.10 -9.14 -11.18
CA ASP A 401 -39.24 -10.23 -12.14
C ASP A 401 -38.00 -10.37 -13.02
N PRO A 402 -37.62 -11.61 -13.41
CA PRO A 402 -36.54 -11.84 -14.37
C PRO A 402 -36.74 -11.10 -15.69
N PRO A 403 -35.68 -10.84 -16.48
CA PRO A 403 -35.85 -10.23 -17.80
C PRO A 403 -36.73 -11.10 -18.72
N PRO A 404 -37.36 -10.52 -19.74
CA PRO A 404 -38.07 -11.30 -20.78
C PRO A 404 -37.18 -12.41 -21.35
N LYS A 405 -37.79 -13.54 -21.75
CA LYS A 405 -37.10 -14.74 -22.26
C LYS A 405 -36.12 -15.40 -21.27
N PHE A 406 -36.30 -15.18 -19.97
CA PHE A 406 -35.52 -15.84 -18.92
C PHE A 406 -35.70 -17.37 -18.91
N ASP A 407 -36.90 -17.86 -19.23
CA ASP A 407 -37.20 -19.27 -19.45
C ASP A 407 -36.38 -19.88 -20.58
N VAL A 408 -36.27 -19.17 -21.70
CA VAL A 408 -35.45 -19.58 -22.85
C VAL A 408 -33.98 -19.64 -22.45
N TRP A 409 -33.48 -18.62 -21.75
CA TRP A 409 -32.12 -18.62 -21.22
C TRP A 409 -31.87 -19.76 -20.22
N TYR A 410 -32.82 -20.03 -19.34
CA TYR A 410 -32.72 -21.11 -18.37
C TYR A 410 -32.59 -22.48 -19.06
N ASN A 411 -33.41 -22.73 -20.08
CA ASN A 411 -33.32 -23.95 -20.88
C ASN A 411 -32.00 -24.02 -21.65
N PHE A 412 -31.58 -22.92 -22.28
CA PHE A 412 -30.29 -22.81 -22.96
C PHE A 412 -29.11 -23.14 -22.04
N ALA A 413 -29.15 -22.67 -20.79
CA ALA A 413 -28.13 -22.94 -19.79
C ALA A 413 -28.13 -24.41 -19.32
N LYS A 414 -29.31 -25.03 -19.21
CA LYS A 414 -29.45 -26.46 -18.89
C LYS A 414 -28.96 -27.36 -20.02
N GLU A 415 -29.29 -27.05 -21.28
CA GLU A 415 -28.85 -27.81 -22.46
C GLU A 415 -27.32 -27.82 -22.61
N ARG A 416 -26.65 -26.80 -22.08
CA ARG A 416 -25.18 -26.66 -22.06
C ARG A 416 -24.51 -27.20 -20.80
N ASP A 417 -25.27 -27.84 -19.92
CA ASP A 417 -24.80 -28.33 -18.62
C ASP A 417 -24.09 -27.25 -17.79
N SER A 418 -24.55 -25.99 -17.85
CA SER A 418 -23.97 -24.92 -17.03
C SER A 418 -24.21 -25.22 -15.55
N VAL A 419 -23.12 -25.23 -14.78
CA VAL A 419 -23.20 -25.41 -13.33
C VAL A 419 -23.81 -24.18 -12.67
N ILE A 420 -23.50 -22.98 -13.18
CA ILE A 420 -23.90 -21.72 -12.54
C ILE A 420 -25.16 -21.21 -13.23
N LEU A 421 -26.26 -21.20 -12.48
CA LEU A 421 -27.58 -20.78 -12.97
C LEU A 421 -28.15 -19.58 -12.21
N ASP A 422 -27.72 -19.31 -10.98
CA ASP A 422 -28.40 -18.28 -10.16
C ASP A 422 -27.49 -17.12 -9.75
N HIS A 423 -26.17 -17.29 -9.82
CA HIS A 423 -25.21 -16.39 -9.17
C HIS A 423 -24.37 -15.61 -10.19
N PHE A 424 -24.76 -14.34 -10.42
CA PHE A 424 -24.09 -13.42 -11.34
C PHE A 424 -23.88 -12.01 -10.73
N PRO A 425 -23.32 -11.89 -9.51
CA PRO A 425 -23.18 -10.60 -8.83
C PRO A 425 -22.31 -9.60 -9.61
N GLN A 426 -21.37 -10.06 -10.44
CA GLN A 426 -20.57 -9.16 -11.28
C GLN A 426 -21.43 -8.44 -12.34
N ILE A 427 -22.33 -9.17 -13.02
CA ILE A 427 -23.29 -8.57 -13.96
C ILE A 427 -24.16 -7.55 -13.24
N GLU A 428 -24.66 -7.91 -12.06
CA GLU A 428 -25.51 -7.04 -11.25
C GLU A 428 -24.78 -5.75 -10.84
N LYS A 429 -23.52 -5.88 -10.35
CA LYS A 429 -22.67 -4.75 -9.97
C LYS A 429 -22.42 -3.80 -11.14
N ASP A 430 -22.12 -4.35 -12.32
CA ASP A 430 -21.71 -3.59 -13.49
C ASP A 430 -22.89 -2.85 -14.15
N ILE A 431 -24.06 -3.48 -14.17
CA ILE A 431 -25.26 -2.90 -14.78
C ILE A 431 -25.96 -1.90 -13.85
N LEU A 432 -25.86 -2.06 -12.53
CA LEU A 432 -26.62 -1.29 -11.54
C LEU A 432 -26.58 0.24 -11.75
N PRO A 433 -25.44 0.89 -12.03
CA PRO A 433 -25.41 2.33 -12.29
C PRO A 433 -26.31 2.74 -13.48
N PHE A 434 -26.38 1.93 -14.54
CA PHE A 434 -27.12 2.24 -15.76
C PHE A 434 -28.64 2.20 -15.57
N TRP A 435 -29.15 1.48 -14.57
CA TRP A 435 -30.56 1.60 -14.14
C TRP A 435 -30.91 3.02 -13.67
N GLY A 436 -29.93 3.80 -13.21
CA GLY A 436 -30.12 5.20 -12.83
C GLY A 436 -30.26 6.14 -14.02
N MET A 437 -29.73 5.75 -15.18
CA MET A 437 -29.69 6.55 -16.40
C MET A 437 -30.96 6.34 -17.24
N PRO A 438 -31.49 7.38 -17.92
CA PRO A 438 -32.54 7.20 -18.92
C PRO A 438 -32.09 6.28 -20.05
N PRO A 439 -32.91 5.33 -20.53
CA PRO A 439 -32.49 4.38 -21.56
C PRO A 439 -32.08 5.06 -22.88
N SER A 440 -32.78 6.12 -23.29
CA SER A 440 -32.40 6.95 -24.44
C SER A 440 -30.98 7.52 -24.34
N LYS A 441 -30.58 7.96 -23.14
CA LYS A 441 -29.22 8.46 -22.87
C LYS A 441 -28.19 7.35 -22.92
N ILE A 442 -28.51 6.14 -22.44
CA ILE A 442 -27.60 4.98 -22.55
C ILE A 442 -27.32 4.68 -24.03
N ARG A 443 -28.36 4.67 -24.88
CA ARG A 443 -28.22 4.42 -26.32
C ARG A 443 -27.37 5.50 -27.01
N GLU A 444 -27.58 6.77 -26.67
CA GLU A 444 -26.75 7.88 -27.15
C GLU A 444 -25.28 7.71 -26.71
N ASP A 445 -25.07 7.35 -25.45
CA ASP A 445 -23.74 7.18 -24.84
C ASP A 445 -22.98 5.98 -25.40
N THR A 446 -23.68 4.90 -25.77
CA THR A 446 -23.09 3.77 -26.50
C THR A 446 -22.48 4.24 -27.82
N ARG A 447 -23.21 5.04 -28.61
CA ARG A 447 -22.69 5.55 -29.89
C ARG A 447 -21.53 6.54 -29.70
N ARG A 448 -21.57 7.36 -28.64
CA ARG A 448 -20.45 8.24 -28.29
C ARG A 448 -19.22 7.43 -27.88
N ALA A 449 -19.39 6.40 -27.06
CA ALA A 449 -18.30 5.51 -26.67
C ALA A 449 -17.69 4.78 -27.87
N ALA A 450 -18.51 4.33 -28.81
CA ALA A 450 -18.03 3.67 -30.03
C ALA A 450 -17.27 4.60 -31.01
N ALA A 451 -17.33 5.92 -30.79
CA ALA A 451 -16.50 6.88 -31.53
C ALA A 451 -15.11 7.08 -30.90
N GLU A 452 -14.86 6.53 -29.70
CA GLU A 452 -13.55 6.55 -29.06
C GLU A 452 -12.57 5.58 -29.71
N LEU A 453 -11.27 5.88 -29.57
CA LEU A 453 -10.22 5.01 -30.07
C LEU A 453 -10.23 3.63 -29.40
N ASP A 454 -10.02 2.60 -30.21
CA ASP A 454 -9.99 1.18 -29.85
C ASP A 454 -11.29 0.68 -29.19
N ILE A 455 -12.42 1.32 -29.50
CA ILE A 455 -13.76 0.84 -29.15
C ILE A 455 -14.51 0.47 -30.44
N ALA A 456 -14.97 -0.78 -30.52
CA ALA A 456 -15.81 -1.28 -31.61
C ALA A 456 -17.30 -1.19 -31.24
N LEU A 457 -18.16 -1.10 -32.25
CA LEU A 457 -19.60 -1.22 -32.09
C LEU A 457 -20.03 -2.63 -32.52
N LEU A 458 -20.68 -3.36 -31.63
CA LEU A 458 -21.45 -4.56 -31.96
C LEU A 458 -22.93 -4.17 -32.07
N LYS A 459 -23.54 -4.38 -33.23
CA LYS A 459 -24.96 -4.15 -33.49
C LYS A 459 -25.67 -5.49 -33.67
N ILE A 460 -26.72 -5.71 -32.88
CA ILE A 460 -27.62 -6.86 -33.01
C ILE A 460 -28.94 -6.31 -33.52
N GLN A 461 -29.35 -6.73 -34.71
CA GLN A 461 -30.58 -6.28 -35.34
C GLN A 461 -31.30 -7.46 -35.99
N ASN A 462 -32.58 -7.65 -35.66
CA ASN A 462 -33.41 -8.76 -36.13
C ASN A 462 -32.73 -10.13 -35.92
N GLY A 463 -32.11 -10.34 -34.75
CA GLY A 463 -31.38 -11.57 -34.43
C GLY A 463 -30.05 -11.76 -35.17
N VAL A 464 -29.56 -10.74 -35.90
CA VAL A 464 -28.28 -10.83 -36.63
C VAL A 464 -27.24 -9.90 -35.98
N PRO A 465 -26.19 -10.47 -35.34
CA PRO A 465 -25.07 -9.68 -34.82
C PRO A 465 -24.04 -9.35 -35.90
N GLN A 466 -23.60 -8.09 -35.93
CA GLN A 466 -22.56 -7.56 -36.82
C GLN A 466 -21.70 -6.53 -36.09
N HIS A 467 -20.45 -6.35 -36.51
CA HIS A 467 -19.55 -5.35 -35.92
C HIS A 467 -18.91 -4.45 -37.00
N ASN A 468 -18.36 -3.33 -36.57
CA ASN A 468 -17.81 -2.27 -37.44
C ASN A 468 -16.27 -2.27 -37.57
N VAL A 469 -15.60 -3.37 -37.22
CA VAL A 469 -14.12 -3.47 -37.24
C VAL A 469 -13.66 -3.80 -38.67
N PRO A 470 -12.76 -3.00 -39.28
CA PRO A 470 -12.32 -3.24 -40.67
C PRO A 470 -11.55 -4.56 -40.86
N PRO A 471 -11.54 -5.15 -42.08
CA PRO A 471 -10.81 -6.39 -42.38
C PRO A 471 -9.32 -6.39 -42.05
N ALA A 472 -8.63 -5.24 -42.20
CA ALA A 472 -7.19 -5.14 -41.98
C ALA A 472 -6.80 -5.06 -40.49
N TYR A 473 -7.76 -5.08 -39.56
CA TYR A 473 -7.50 -4.85 -38.15
C TYR A 473 -7.23 -6.17 -37.40
N PRO A 474 -6.18 -6.24 -36.56
CA PRO A 474 -5.83 -7.48 -35.85
C PRO A 474 -6.93 -7.92 -34.88
N TYR A 475 -7.64 -6.98 -34.26
CA TYR A 475 -8.74 -7.27 -33.33
C TYR A 475 -10.04 -7.73 -34.01
N ARG A 476 -10.05 -7.85 -35.34
CA ARG A 476 -11.22 -8.36 -36.06
C ARG A 476 -11.57 -9.79 -35.62
N GLU A 477 -10.57 -10.64 -35.41
CA GLU A 477 -10.79 -12.02 -34.97
C GLU A 477 -11.52 -12.09 -33.62
N VAL A 478 -11.19 -11.20 -32.67
CA VAL A 478 -11.90 -11.10 -31.37
C VAL A 478 -13.38 -10.78 -31.56
N MET A 479 -13.69 -9.86 -32.48
CA MET A 479 -15.07 -9.44 -32.75
C MET A 479 -15.84 -10.47 -33.56
N ASP A 480 -15.19 -11.15 -34.51
CA ASP A 480 -15.77 -12.27 -35.26
C ASP A 480 -16.10 -13.44 -34.30
N ASP A 481 -15.25 -13.71 -33.30
CA ASP A 481 -15.50 -14.70 -32.25
C ASP A 481 -16.66 -14.29 -31.32
N LEU A 482 -16.70 -13.02 -30.90
CA LEU A 482 -17.82 -12.48 -30.13
C LEU A 482 -19.14 -12.59 -30.91
N VAL A 483 -19.14 -12.24 -32.20
CA VAL A 483 -20.29 -12.43 -33.09
C VAL A 483 -20.70 -13.89 -33.17
N ALA A 484 -19.73 -14.82 -33.27
CA ALA A 484 -20.02 -16.26 -33.28
C ALA A 484 -20.68 -16.72 -31.97
N MET A 485 -20.24 -16.24 -30.79
CA MET A 485 -20.93 -16.50 -29.52
C MET A 485 -22.37 -15.98 -29.54
N VAL A 486 -22.55 -14.70 -29.90
CA VAL A 486 -23.86 -14.06 -29.87
C VAL A 486 -24.84 -14.75 -30.82
N ARG A 487 -24.40 -15.21 -32.00
CA ARG A 487 -25.24 -15.95 -32.96
C ARG A 487 -25.92 -17.17 -32.35
N THR A 488 -25.33 -17.81 -31.33
CA THR A 488 -25.91 -19.02 -30.71
C THR A 488 -27.23 -18.76 -29.97
N PHE A 489 -27.52 -17.50 -29.62
CA PHE A 489 -28.77 -17.12 -28.93
C PHE A 489 -29.36 -15.79 -29.43
N ALA A 490 -28.85 -15.21 -30.52
CA ALA A 490 -29.21 -13.86 -30.97
C ALA A 490 -30.71 -13.67 -31.27
N GLU A 491 -31.41 -14.70 -31.74
CA GLU A 491 -32.86 -14.67 -31.99
C GLU A 491 -33.69 -14.47 -30.70
N ASN A 492 -33.07 -14.75 -29.56
CA ASN A 492 -33.68 -14.70 -28.24
C ASN A 492 -33.39 -13.41 -27.46
N ILE A 493 -32.72 -12.42 -28.06
CA ILE A 493 -32.43 -11.14 -27.41
C ILE A 493 -33.02 -9.98 -28.24
N PRO A 494 -33.34 -8.83 -27.61
CA PRO A 494 -33.82 -7.67 -28.35
C PRO A 494 -32.71 -6.99 -29.16
N ASP A 495 -33.11 -6.15 -30.11
CA ASP A 495 -32.18 -5.32 -30.87
C ASP A 495 -31.40 -4.39 -29.94
N MET A 496 -30.09 -4.34 -30.11
CA MET A 496 -29.21 -3.52 -29.27
C MET A 496 -27.87 -3.18 -29.94
N GLU A 497 -27.21 -2.17 -29.38
CA GLU A 497 -25.86 -1.75 -29.73
C GLU A 497 -24.98 -1.82 -28.48
N LEU A 498 -23.76 -2.37 -28.60
CA LEU A 498 -22.78 -2.48 -27.52
C LEU A 498 -21.45 -1.84 -27.95
N ALA A 499 -20.85 -1.02 -27.08
CA ALA A 499 -19.52 -0.46 -27.28
C ALA A 499 -18.49 -1.39 -26.63
N ILE A 500 -17.66 -2.06 -27.44
CA ILE A 500 -16.70 -3.08 -27.02
C ILE A 500 -15.29 -2.49 -27.02
N ASN A 501 -14.66 -2.41 -25.85
CA ASN A 501 -13.26 -2.06 -25.73
C ASN A 501 -12.37 -3.20 -26.24
N LEU A 502 -11.52 -2.89 -27.20
CA LEU A 502 -10.60 -3.86 -27.82
C LEU A 502 -9.25 -3.94 -27.09
N ASN A 503 -8.97 -3.03 -26.15
CA ASN A 503 -7.71 -3.02 -25.41
C ASN A 503 -7.76 -3.92 -24.16
N GLU A 504 -6.58 -4.39 -23.77
CA GLU A 504 -6.39 -5.11 -22.51
C GLU A 504 -6.67 -4.22 -21.28
N ARG A 505 -6.37 -2.92 -21.39
CA ARG A 505 -6.68 -1.93 -20.33
C ARG A 505 -8.18 -1.61 -20.30
N PRO A 506 -8.81 -1.55 -19.12
CA PRO A 506 -10.16 -1.02 -18.97
C PRO A 506 -10.21 0.49 -19.29
N ARG A 507 -11.39 1.00 -19.66
CA ARG A 507 -11.55 2.35 -20.21
C ARG A 507 -12.34 3.32 -19.35
N VAL A 508 -13.26 2.87 -18.52
CA VAL A 508 -14.22 3.74 -17.81
C VAL A 508 -13.79 3.93 -16.36
N LEU A 509 -13.04 5.00 -16.08
CA LEU A 509 -12.55 5.36 -14.74
C LEU A 509 -13.33 6.56 -14.20
N THR A 510 -14.64 6.40 -14.07
CA THR A 510 -15.54 7.46 -13.61
C THR A 510 -15.33 7.79 -12.12
N PRO A 511 -15.32 9.07 -11.72
CA PRO A 511 -15.31 9.45 -10.31
C PRO A 511 -16.45 8.80 -9.51
N TRP A 512 -16.16 8.43 -8.27
CA TRP A 512 -17.09 7.70 -7.40
C TRP A 512 -18.42 8.43 -7.22
N ASP A 513 -18.37 9.76 -7.06
CA ASP A 513 -19.55 10.60 -6.82
C ASP A 513 -20.56 10.51 -7.98
N ASP A 514 -20.07 10.42 -9.22
CA ASP A 514 -20.92 10.25 -10.41
C ASP A 514 -21.53 8.84 -10.48
N VAL A 515 -20.72 7.79 -10.25
CA VAL A 515 -21.21 6.40 -10.22
C VAL A 515 -22.27 6.22 -9.12
N GLN A 516 -22.05 6.82 -7.95
CA GLN A 516 -23.00 6.76 -6.83
C GLN A 516 -24.27 7.54 -7.09
N ARG A 517 -24.20 8.68 -7.78
CA ARG A 517 -25.41 9.42 -8.18
C ARG A 517 -26.32 8.53 -9.02
N PHE A 518 -25.78 7.83 -10.00
CA PHE A 518 -26.55 6.91 -10.85
C PHE A 518 -27.00 5.66 -10.09
N THR A 519 -26.13 5.06 -9.26
CA THR A 519 -26.48 3.90 -8.42
C THR A 519 -27.60 4.22 -7.43
N THR A 520 -27.57 5.40 -6.82
CA THR A 520 -28.63 5.85 -5.89
C THR A 520 -29.93 6.14 -6.64
N ALA A 521 -29.85 6.75 -7.82
CA ALA A 521 -31.02 6.95 -8.69
C ALA A 521 -31.65 5.61 -9.10
N ALA A 522 -30.84 4.60 -9.44
CA ALA A 522 -31.31 3.24 -9.73
C ALA A 522 -32.09 2.64 -8.56
N ARG A 523 -31.53 2.75 -7.35
CA ARG A 523 -32.18 2.25 -6.12
C ARG A 523 -33.47 3.02 -5.77
N ARG A 524 -33.55 4.32 -6.09
CA ARG A 524 -34.72 5.18 -5.81
C ARG A 524 -35.86 5.02 -6.82
N LYS A 525 -35.58 4.97 -8.14
CA LYS A 525 -36.60 4.80 -9.19
C LYS A 525 -37.46 3.55 -8.95
N ARG A 526 -36.87 2.55 -8.31
CA ARG A 526 -37.52 1.35 -7.80
C ARG A 526 -38.74 1.61 -6.89
N MET A 527 -38.87 2.80 -6.28
CA MET A 527 -40.04 3.21 -5.47
C MET A 527 -41.09 4.05 -6.26
N SER A 528 -40.84 4.45 -7.50
CA SER A 528 -41.79 5.27 -8.28
C SER A 528 -42.16 4.61 -9.61
N LYS A 529 -43.44 4.24 -9.78
CA LYS A 529 -44.03 3.84 -11.06
C LYS A 529 -44.11 5.07 -11.98
N LEU A 530 -43.56 4.99 -13.20
CA LEU A 530 -43.64 6.05 -14.22
C LEU A 530 -43.99 5.49 -15.60
N LEU A 531 -44.47 6.39 -16.46
CA LEU A 531 -45.28 6.21 -17.67
C LEU A 531 -44.56 5.57 -18.88
N PRO A 532 -45.32 4.92 -19.79
CA PRO A 532 -44.81 4.18 -20.95
C PRO A 532 -44.45 5.05 -22.16
N GLY A 533 -43.53 4.56 -22.99
CA GLY A 533 -43.18 5.14 -24.28
C GLY A 533 -42.58 4.09 -25.21
N ALA A 534 -43.28 3.78 -26.30
CA ALA A 534 -42.86 2.81 -27.30
C ALA A 534 -41.64 3.28 -28.11
N PHE A 535 -40.77 2.34 -28.52
CA PHE A 535 -39.55 2.63 -29.29
C PHE A 535 -39.31 1.65 -30.45
N GLU A 536 -38.74 2.18 -31.54
CA GLU A 536 -38.12 1.48 -32.66
C GLU A 536 -36.61 1.81 -32.69
N ALA A 537 -35.75 0.80 -32.81
CA ALA A 537 -34.30 0.99 -32.95
C ALA A 537 -33.95 1.85 -34.17
N SER A 538 -33.28 2.98 -33.93
CA SER A 538 -32.89 3.93 -34.98
C SER A 538 -31.93 3.28 -35.98
N ALA A 539 -32.37 3.15 -37.23
CA ALA A 539 -31.71 2.48 -38.36
C ALA A 539 -30.46 3.19 -38.92
N GLY A 540 -29.67 3.85 -38.07
CA GLY A 540 -28.42 4.50 -38.48
C GLY A 540 -27.33 3.51 -38.91
N ASP A 541 -26.48 3.94 -39.84
CA ASP A 541 -25.25 3.25 -40.24
C ASP A 541 -24.25 3.18 -39.09
N MET A 542 -23.46 2.10 -39.04
CA MET A 542 -22.38 1.98 -38.05
C MET A 542 -21.18 2.84 -38.47
N PRO A 543 -20.62 3.70 -37.59
CA PRO A 543 -19.37 4.39 -37.87
C PRO A 543 -18.24 3.37 -37.99
N VAL A 544 -17.18 3.65 -38.76
CA VAL A 544 -15.99 2.78 -38.82
C VAL A 544 -15.19 2.91 -37.52
N ALA A 545 -14.84 1.79 -36.88
CA ALA A 545 -14.04 1.79 -35.65
C ALA A 545 -12.64 2.40 -35.88
N GLN A 546 -12.19 3.24 -34.95
CA GLN A 546 -10.90 3.96 -35.06
C GLN A 546 -9.82 3.30 -34.19
N LEU A 547 -8.63 3.02 -34.75
CA LEU A 547 -7.51 2.42 -34.01
C LEU A 547 -6.51 3.47 -33.52
N ALA A 548 -6.04 3.36 -32.28
CA ALA A 548 -4.96 4.18 -31.74
C ALA A 548 -3.62 3.94 -32.46
N VAL A 549 -3.32 2.68 -32.82
CA VAL A 549 -2.06 2.31 -33.51
C VAL A 549 -1.92 3.01 -34.85
N LEU A 550 -3.03 3.17 -35.59
CA LEU A 550 -3.04 3.91 -36.86
C LEU A 550 -2.91 5.43 -36.64
N HIS A 551 -3.42 5.92 -35.51
CA HIS A 551 -3.44 7.34 -35.13
C HIS A 551 -2.37 7.69 -34.09
N LYS A 552 -1.10 7.31 -34.34
CA LYS A 552 0.05 7.68 -33.46
C LYS A 552 0.08 9.18 -33.08
N ALA A 553 -0.45 10.05 -33.95
CA ALA A 553 -0.54 11.49 -33.70
C ALA A 553 -1.55 11.86 -32.60
N VAL A 554 -2.68 11.14 -32.48
CA VAL A 554 -3.74 11.44 -31.49
C VAL A 554 -3.32 11.03 -30.07
N GLY A 555 -2.57 9.92 -29.92
CA GLY A 555 -2.04 9.49 -28.63
C GLY A 555 -1.17 10.56 -27.95
N ARG A 556 -0.48 11.42 -28.73
CA ARG A 556 0.31 12.54 -28.17
C ARG A 556 -0.54 13.67 -27.59
N LEU A 557 -1.76 13.92 -28.10
CA LEU A 557 -2.62 15.00 -27.60
C LEU A 557 -3.23 14.68 -26.23
N ASN A 558 -3.44 13.40 -25.90
CA ASN A 558 -4.12 12.96 -24.68
C ASN A 558 -3.20 12.18 -23.72
N PHE A 559 -1.91 12.53 -23.68
CA PHE A 559 -0.96 11.92 -22.76
C PHE A 559 -1.44 12.04 -21.30
N THR A 560 -1.53 10.90 -20.62
CA THR A 560 -1.89 10.83 -19.20
C THR A 560 -0.69 10.28 -18.43
N SER A 561 -0.07 11.11 -17.60
CA SER A 561 1.05 10.64 -16.79
C SER A 561 0.60 9.61 -15.75
N ALA A 562 1.53 8.80 -15.24
CA ALA A 562 1.24 7.87 -14.15
C ALA A 562 0.72 8.59 -12.89
N GLY A 563 1.22 9.80 -12.60
CA GLY A 563 0.72 10.63 -11.51
C GLY A 563 -0.76 11.00 -11.70
N MET A 564 -1.12 11.47 -12.89
CA MET A 564 -2.51 11.80 -13.24
C MET A 564 -3.42 10.58 -13.20
N LEU A 565 -2.94 9.41 -13.63
CA LEU A 565 -3.71 8.15 -13.53
C LEU A 565 -4.02 7.80 -12.07
N ARG A 566 -3.06 7.96 -11.16
CA ARG A 566 -3.29 7.72 -9.72
C ARG A 566 -4.30 8.70 -9.13
N GLU A 567 -4.28 9.96 -9.56
CA GLU A 567 -5.27 10.96 -9.15
C GLU A 567 -6.68 10.59 -9.63
N MET A 568 -6.83 10.18 -10.89
CA MET A 568 -8.10 9.67 -11.42
C MET A 568 -8.58 8.42 -10.65
N THR A 569 -7.65 7.50 -10.36
CA THR A 569 -7.96 6.28 -9.58
C THR A 569 -8.42 6.64 -8.16
N ALA A 570 -7.75 7.61 -7.53
CA ALA A 570 -8.16 8.11 -6.22
C ALA A 570 -9.57 8.70 -6.28
N LEU A 571 -9.93 9.48 -7.31
CA LEU A 571 -11.27 10.05 -7.49
C LEU A 571 -12.35 8.98 -7.76
N ALA A 572 -12.00 7.84 -8.35
CA ALA A 572 -12.90 6.70 -8.52
C ALA A 572 -13.17 5.92 -7.21
N CYS A 573 -12.37 6.15 -6.17
CA CYS A 573 -12.55 5.52 -4.87
C CYS A 573 -13.59 6.24 -3.99
N PRO A 574 -14.30 5.51 -3.10
CA PRO A 574 -15.21 6.11 -2.13
C PRO A 574 -14.53 7.13 -1.20
N PRO A 575 -15.23 8.22 -0.80
CA PRO A 575 -14.76 9.15 0.22
C PRO A 575 -14.38 8.43 1.53
N GLY A 576 -13.32 8.90 2.19
CA GLY A 576 -12.82 8.33 3.46
C GLY A 576 -11.91 7.10 3.29
N THR A 577 -11.74 6.57 2.08
CA THR A 577 -10.77 5.52 1.79
C THR A 577 -9.33 6.05 1.76
N LYS A 578 -8.34 5.16 1.97
CA LYS A 578 -6.93 5.55 2.02
C LYS A 578 -6.42 6.06 0.68
N ALA A 579 -6.90 5.51 -0.44
CA ALA A 579 -6.51 5.97 -1.77
C ALA A 579 -6.97 7.41 -2.06
N ARG A 580 -8.09 7.87 -1.48
CA ARG A 580 -8.56 9.28 -1.61
C ARG A 580 -7.59 10.29 -1.01
N SER A 581 -6.86 9.92 0.04
CA SER A 581 -5.81 10.78 0.62
C SER A 581 -4.50 10.79 -0.19
N GLY A 582 -4.47 10.07 -1.31
CA GLY A 582 -3.31 9.95 -2.18
C GLY A 582 -2.56 8.64 -2.00
N ALA A 583 -1.47 8.49 -2.76
CA ALA A 583 -0.61 7.32 -2.71
C ALA A 583 0.11 7.23 -1.35
N HIS A 584 0.27 6.01 -0.84
CA HIS A 584 1.04 5.78 0.36
C HIS A 584 2.48 6.31 0.17
N TRP A 585 2.92 7.17 1.09
CA TRP A 585 4.18 7.90 0.93
C TRP A 585 5.41 7.04 1.29
N ASP A 586 5.26 6.14 2.27
CA ASP A 586 6.32 5.26 2.73
C ASP A 586 6.40 4.03 1.84
N ILE A 587 7.32 4.08 0.89
CA ILE A 587 7.63 2.96 0.00
C ILE A 587 8.74 2.08 0.55
N ARG A 588 9.46 2.52 1.60
CA ARG A 588 10.61 1.80 2.17
C ARG A 588 10.14 0.67 3.08
N ASP A 589 9.15 0.96 3.91
CA ASP A 589 8.66 0.03 4.93
C ASP A 589 7.34 -0.61 4.48
N PHE A 590 7.09 -1.83 4.94
CA PHE A 590 5.90 -2.59 4.59
C PHE A 590 4.65 -2.01 5.24
N CYS A 591 3.61 -1.71 4.44
CA CYS A 591 2.34 -1.23 4.95
C CYS A 591 1.47 -2.36 5.52
N THR A 592 1.68 -2.73 6.79
CA THR A 592 0.83 -3.72 7.50
C THR A 592 -0.64 -3.34 7.43
N SER A 593 -0.98 -2.06 7.64
CA SER A 593 -2.37 -1.61 7.65
C SER A 593 -3.06 -1.71 6.28
N CYS A 594 -2.29 -1.87 5.19
CA CYS A 594 -2.79 -2.03 3.83
C CYS A 594 -3.02 -3.52 3.50
N ALA A 595 -2.17 -4.42 4.01
CA ALA A 595 -2.27 -5.87 3.75
C ALA A 595 -3.19 -6.62 4.72
N LYS A 596 -3.29 -6.16 5.98
CA LYS A 596 -3.99 -6.85 7.07
C LYS A 596 -5.48 -7.15 6.79
N PRO A 597 -6.30 -6.26 6.20
CA PRO A 597 -7.75 -6.49 6.07
C PRO A 597 -8.12 -7.77 5.31
N GLN A 598 -7.35 -8.13 4.28
CA GLN A 598 -7.57 -9.31 3.45
C GLN A 598 -6.73 -10.53 3.83
N SER A 599 -5.89 -10.42 4.86
CA SER A 599 -4.89 -11.43 5.20
C SER A 599 -5.18 -12.11 6.54
N GLN A 600 -4.90 -13.41 6.61
CA GLN A 600 -4.85 -14.17 7.86
C GLN A 600 -3.40 -14.49 8.19
N GLY A 601 -2.83 -13.75 9.14
CA GLY A 601 -1.39 -13.73 9.34
C GLY A 601 -0.72 -13.06 8.13
N GLN A 602 0.25 -13.73 7.52
CA GLN A 602 0.91 -13.26 6.30
C GLN A 602 0.22 -13.70 5.00
N TYR A 603 -0.74 -14.62 5.09
CA TYR A 603 -1.33 -15.25 3.90
C TYR A 603 -2.60 -14.52 3.45
N LEU A 604 -2.70 -14.29 2.15
CA LEU A 604 -3.88 -13.69 1.53
C LEU A 604 -5.06 -14.67 1.53
N VAL A 605 -6.20 -14.28 2.10
CA VAL A 605 -7.41 -15.14 2.19
C VAL A 605 -8.61 -14.49 1.52
N ASP A 606 -8.89 -13.22 1.81
CA ASP A 606 -10.01 -12.49 1.19
C ASP A 606 -9.60 -11.97 -0.20
N TRP A 607 -9.72 -12.84 -1.20
CA TRP A 607 -9.35 -12.52 -2.57
C TRP A 607 -10.14 -11.34 -3.15
N PRO A 608 -11.49 -11.29 -3.08
CA PRO A 608 -12.25 -10.15 -3.59
C PRO A 608 -11.83 -8.81 -2.97
N LEU A 609 -11.56 -8.78 -1.66
CA LEU A 609 -11.07 -7.57 -1.00
C LEU A 609 -9.65 -7.21 -1.45
N SER A 610 -8.76 -8.18 -1.68
CA SER A 610 -7.41 -7.90 -2.20
C SER A 610 -7.35 -7.21 -3.56
N GLN A 611 -8.41 -7.33 -4.35
CA GLN A 611 -8.56 -6.66 -5.65
C GLN A 611 -9.16 -5.24 -5.53
N ASP A 612 -9.64 -4.85 -4.35
CA ASP A 612 -10.01 -3.47 -4.04
C ASP A 612 -8.76 -2.65 -3.71
N ILE A 613 -8.43 -1.73 -4.61
CA ILE A 613 -7.26 -0.84 -4.49
C ILE A 613 -7.55 0.34 -3.55
N CYS A 614 -8.81 0.64 -3.27
CA CYS A 614 -9.18 1.88 -2.57
C CYS A 614 -8.74 1.90 -1.09
N HIS A 615 -8.67 0.75 -0.40
CA HIS A 615 -8.06 0.65 0.93
C HIS A 615 -6.56 0.33 0.91
N GLN A 616 -5.99 0.07 -0.26
CA GLN A 616 -4.59 -0.35 -0.48
C GLN A 616 -3.78 0.70 -1.25
N SER A 617 -3.65 1.91 -0.68
CA SER A 617 -3.03 3.04 -1.37
C SER A 617 -1.54 2.89 -1.66
N ASP A 618 -0.88 1.88 -1.09
CA ASP A 618 0.50 1.49 -1.37
C ASP A 618 0.64 0.80 -2.73
N LEU A 619 -0.36 0.04 -3.19
CA LEU A 619 -0.34 -0.62 -4.50
C LEU A 619 -0.24 0.37 -5.67
N LEU A 620 -0.65 1.63 -5.49
CA LEU A 620 -0.47 2.69 -6.48
C LEU A 620 1.00 2.97 -6.84
N ARG A 621 1.95 2.56 -5.97
CA ARG A 621 3.41 2.64 -6.19
C ARG A 621 4.11 1.28 -6.16
N LEU A 622 3.35 0.20 -6.08
CA LEU A 622 3.86 -1.17 -6.09
C LEU A 622 3.32 -1.98 -7.28
N HIS A 623 2.49 -1.40 -8.16
CA HIS A 623 1.91 -2.13 -9.28
C HIS A 623 2.11 -1.42 -10.62
N GLY A 624 2.66 -2.15 -11.60
CA GLY A 624 2.95 -1.64 -12.94
C GLY A 624 1.77 -0.92 -13.62
N PHE A 625 0.55 -1.44 -13.47
CA PHE A 625 -0.68 -0.80 -13.98
C PHE A 625 -0.87 0.67 -13.55
N HIS A 626 -0.53 1.03 -12.31
CA HIS A 626 -0.66 2.40 -11.78
C HIS A 626 0.63 3.23 -11.93
N MET A 627 1.69 2.63 -12.49
CA MET A 627 3.01 3.23 -12.65
C MET A 627 3.38 3.45 -14.12
N THR A 628 2.72 2.74 -15.02
CA THR A 628 2.87 2.87 -16.47
C THR A 628 1.78 3.80 -17.02
N PRO A 629 2.16 4.93 -17.67
CA PRO A 629 1.22 5.79 -18.39
C PRO A 629 0.36 4.99 -19.37
N PRO A 630 -0.98 5.13 -19.36
CA PRO A 630 -1.82 4.46 -20.34
C PRO A 630 -1.66 5.10 -21.71
N ASP A 631 -1.69 4.27 -22.77
CA ASP A 631 -1.65 4.74 -24.15
C ASP A 631 -2.87 5.61 -24.51
N LEU A 632 -4.03 5.28 -23.94
CA LEU A 632 -5.27 6.01 -24.10
C LEU A 632 -5.78 6.49 -22.74
N ARG A 633 -6.13 7.77 -22.67
CA ARG A 633 -6.69 8.38 -21.46
C ARG A 633 -7.98 7.65 -21.06
N PRO A 634 -8.11 7.21 -19.78
CA PRO A 634 -9.36 6.66 -19.28
C PRO A 634 -10.50 7.69 -19.37
N LEU A 635 -11.68 7.22 -19.74
CA LEU A 635 -12.92 8.00 -19.77
C LEU A 635 -13.31 8.34 -18.34
N GLN A 636 -13.52 9.63 -18.07
CA GLN A 636 -13.92 10.15 -16.76
C GLN A 636 -15.45 10.27 -16.60
N GLU A 637 -16.20 9.89 -17.63
CA GLU A 637 -17.67 9.85 -17.63
C GLU A 637 -18.15 8.40 -17.62
N LEU A 638 -19.34 8.15 -17.05
CA LEU A 638 -19.92 6.81 -17.03
C LEU A 638 -20.53 6.48 -18.40
N LEU A 639 -19.74 5.84 -19.26
CA LEU A 639 -20.19 5.33 -20.56
C LEU A 639 -20.35 3.80 -20.54
N PRO A 640 -21.32 3.23 -21.29
CA PRO A 640 -21.59 1.80 -21.33
C PRO A 640 -20.57 1.05 -22.21
N VAL A 641 -19.34 0.91 -21.71
CA VAL A 641 -18.26 0.20 -22.39
C VAL A 641 -18.12 -1.20 -21.81
N PHE A 642 -18.09 -2.19 -22.69
CA PHE A 642 -17.87 -3.59 -22.35
C PHE A 642 -16.40 -3.94 -22.56
N SER A 643 -15.77 -4.48 -21.52
CA SER A 643 -14.33 -4.79 -21.52
C SER A 643 -14.10 -6.22 -21.07
N ARG A 644 -13.02 -6.83 -21.54
CA ARG A 644 -12.60 -8.18 -21.12
C ARG A 644 -12.29 -8.26 -19.62
N ALA A 645 -11.58 -7.25 -19.12
CA ALA A 645 -11.06 -7.18 -17.76
C ALA A 645 -11.15 -5.78 -17.17
N LYS A 646 -11.18 -5.68 -15.83
CA LYS A 646 -11.13 -4.40 -15.11
C LYS A 646 -10.60 -4.55 -13.69
N THR A 647 -10.16 -3.46 -13.08
CA THR A 647 -9.92 -3.39 -11.62
C THR A 647 -11.19 -2.91 -10.91
N ASP A 648 -11.28 -3.01 -9.57
CA ASP A 648 -12.52 -2.63 -8.87
C ASP A 648 -12.91 -1.15 -9.03
N SER A 649 -11.95 -0.26 -9.28
CA SER A 649 -12.18 1.17 -9.52
C SER A 649 -12.78 1.51 -10.89
N TYR A 650 -12.73 0.59 -11.86
CA TYR A 650 -13.25 0.82 -13.22
C TYR A 650 -14.70 0.36 -13.35
N SER A 651 -15.49 1.14 -14.08
CA SER A 651 -16.94 0.94 -14.26
C SER A 651 -17.29 0.23 -15.58
N ASP A 652 -16.31 -0.29 -16.32
CA ASP A 652 -16.54 -1.13 -17.49
C ASP A 652 -17.41 -2.34 -17.16
N ILE A 653 -18.16 -2.85 -18.14
CA ILE A 653 -19.00 -4.03 -17.99
C ILE A 653 -18.21 -5.26 -18.47
N LEU A 654 -18.05 -6.26 -17.60
CA LEU A 654 -17.25 -7.45 -17.96
C LEU A 654 -17.97 -8.35 -18.96
N ILE A 655 -17.33 -8.59 -20.10
CA ILE A 655 -17.81 -9.45 -21.20
C ILE A 655 -16.74 -10.51 -21.55
N PRO A 656 -17.12 -11.76 -21.86
CA PRO A 656 -16.15 -12.74 -22.35
C PRO A 656 -15.63 -12.32 -23.73
N LEU A 657 -14.34 -12.00 -23.84
CA LEU A 657 -13.63 -11.77 -25.09
C LEU A 657 -12.44 -12.73 -25.22
N GLN A 658 -12.21 -13.20 -26.44
CA GLN A 658 -11.03 -13.97 -26.81
C GLN A 658 -9.75 -13.11 -26.71
N ARG A 659 -8.61 -13.74 -26.42
CA ARG A 659 -7.29 -13.09 -26.43
C ARG A 659 -6.55 -13.35 -27.75
N ILE A 660 -5.72 -12.40 -28.19
CA ILE A 660 -4.85 -12.56 -29.35
C ILE A 660 -3.38 -12.34 -28.93
N PRO A 661 -2.47 -13.31 -29.19
CA PRO A 661 -2.77 -14.68 -29.62
C PRO A 661 -3.44 -15.47 -28.48
N GLU A 662 -4.24 -16.47 -28.82
CA GLU A 662 -4.69 -17.43 -27.81
C GLU A 662 -3.49 -18.22 -27.26
N PRO A 663 -3.40 -18.38 -25.93
CA PRO A 663 -2.42 -19.27 -25.34
C PRO A 663 -2.60 -20.70 -25.84
N ALA A 664 -1.50 -21.38 -26.18
CA ALA A 664 -1.54 -22.76 -26.62
C ALA A 664 -2.16 -23.69 -25.56
N GLU A 665 -2.86 -24.75 -25.99
CA GLU A 665 -3.38 -25.76 -25.08
C GLU A 665 -2.26 -26.38 -24.21
N PRO A 666 -2.53 -26.66 -22.92
CA PRO A 666 -1.52 -27.19 -22.02
C PRO A 666 -1.16 -28.65 -22.35
N SER A 667 0.10 -29.02 -22.11
CA SER A 667 0.57 -30.41 -22.20
C SER A 667 -0.18 -31.34 -21.23
N SER A 668 -0.30 -32.63 -21.59
CA SER A 668 -0.97 -33.65 -20.78
C SER A 668 -0.16 -34.15 -19.58
N ASP A 669 1.09 -33.70 -19.40
CA ASP A 669 2.00 -34.15 -18.33
C ASP A 669 1.39 -34.03 -16.94
N GLY A 670 1.45 -35.12 -16.17
CA GLY A 670 1.00 -35.16 -14.79
C GLY A 670 1.87 -34.32 -13.86
N PHE A 671 1.30 -33.83 -12.76
CA PHE A 671 1.99 -32.96 -11.78
C PHE A 671 3.33 -33.55 -11.28
N GLY A 672 3.39 -34.86 -11.06
CA GLY A 672 4.61 -35.54 -10.58
C GLY A 672 5.73 -35.67 -11.62
N MET A 673 5.45 -35.43 -12.91
CA MET A 673 6.46 -35.44 -13.99
C MET A 673 7.10 -34.06 -14.21
N LYS A 674 6.57 -33.01 -13.54
CA LYS A 674 7.03 -31.63 -13.68
C LYS A 674 8.16 -31.31 -12.71
N TRP A 675 9.01 -30.36 -13.06
CA TRP A 675 10.06 -29.88 -12.16
C TRP A 675 9.45 -29.19 -10.93
N LYS A 676 9.95 -29.56 -9.76
CA LYS A 676 9.55 -29.01 -8.46
C LYS A 676 10.18 -27.63 -8.24
N LYS A 677 9.76 -26.65 -9.04
CA LYS A 677 10.25 -25.26 -9.03
C LYS A 677 9.09 -24.29 -9.20
N LEU A 678 9.26 -23.06 -8.71
CA LEU A 678 8.41 -21.94 -9.09
C LEU A 678 8.97 -21.30 -10.36
N PHE A 679 8.15 -21.13 -11.39
CA PHE A 679 8.57 -20.54 -12.65
C PHE A 679 7.81 -19.25 -12.98
N TRP A 680 8.56 -18.26 -13.49
CA TRP A 680 7.99 -17.09 -14.16
C TRP A 680 8.94 -16.54 -15.22
N ARG A 681 8.38 -16.12 -16.36
CA ARG A 681 9.14 -15.38 -17.36
C ARG A 681 8.30 -14.27 -17.99
N GLY A 682 8.82 -13.04 -17.92
CA GLY A 682 8.18 -11.86 -18.50
C GLY A 682 9.03 -11.19 -19.58
N THR A 683 8.43 -10.24 -20.28
CA THR A 683 9.10 -9.40 -21.27
C THR A 683 8.82 -7.93 -20.98
N VAL A 684 9.83 -7.08 -21.06
CA VAL A 684 9.66 -5.63 -20.90
C VAL A 684 9.31 -5.01 -22.25
N ASN A 685 8.02 -4.75 -22.47
CA ASN A 685 7.48 -4.22 -23.72
C ASN A 685 7.09 -2.73 -23.63
N ARG A 686 7.99 -1.88 -23.10
CA ARG A 686 7.72 -0.45 -22.86
C ARG A 686 8.66 0.46 -23.67
N VAL A 687 8.15 1.60 -24.14
CA VAL A 687 8.90 2.58 -24.97
C VAL A 687 9.74 3.54 -24.12
N SER A 688 9.23 3.90 -22.93
CA SER A 688 9.93 4.69 -21.93
C SER A 688 9.61 4.12 -20.55
N SER A 689 10.59 4.12 -19.65
CA SER A 689 10.37 3.74 -18.26
C SER A 689 10.75 4.86 -17.32
N ASP A 690 9.92 5.09 -16.32
CA ASP A 690 10.25 5.90 -15.16
C ASP A 690 11.14 5.10 -14.19
N HIS A 691 11.99 5.79 -13.43
CA HIS A 691 12.82 5.17 -12.39
C HIS A 691 11.97 4.58 -11.26
N GLY A 692 10.79 5.17 -11.00
CA GLY A 692 9.84 4.62 -10.05
C GLY A 692 9.38 3.21 -10.46
N LEU A 693 9.05 2.99 -11.74
CA LEU A 693 8.60 1.69 -12.24
C LEU A 693 9.69 0.62 -12.14
N LEU A 694 10.94 0.96 -12.46
CA LEU A 694 12.07 0.02 -12.31
C LEU A 694 12.14 -0.59 -10.91
N ARG A 695 11.86 0.20 -9.87
CA ARG A 695 12.01 -0.20 -8.46
C ARG A 695 10.72 -0.75 -7.84
N GLY A 696 9.58 -0.22 -8.28
CA GLY A 696 8.27 -0.48 -7.68
C GLY A 696 7.35 -1.35 -8.50
N GLY A 697 7.62 -1.55 -9.79
CA GLY A 697 6.81 -2.42 -10.64
C GLY A 697 6.80 -3.85 -10.09
N HIS A 698 5.63 -4.49 -10.09
CA HIS A 698 5.46 -5.77 -9.40
C HIS A 698 6.29 -6.89 -10.05
N GLN A 699 6.51 -6.83 -11.37
CA GLN A 699 7.35 -7.78 -12.08
C GLN A 699 8.82 -7.60 -11.70
N GLU A 700 9.29 -6.36 -11.68
CA GLU A 700 10.65 -5.98 -11.31
C GLU A 700 10.95 -6.33 -9.85
N ARG A 701 10.01 -6.03 -8.95
CA ARG A 701 10.12 -6.40 -7.52
C ARG A 701 10.20 -7.91 -7.34
N LEU A 702 9.42 -8.69 -8.08
CA LEU A 702 9.52 -10.15 -8.01
C LEU A 702 10.91 -10.62 -8.46
N VAL A 703 11.38 -10.16 -9.62
CA VAL A 703 12.68 -10.54 -10.18
C VAL A 703 13.81 -10.16 -9.22
N HIS A 704 13.80 -8.93 -8.68
CA HIS A 704 14.79 -8.48 -7.70
C HIS A 704 14.74 -9.31 -6.42
N THR A 705 13.55 -9.57 -5.87
CA THR A 705 13.41 -10.32 -4.61
C THR A 705 13.93 -11.75 -4.74
N VAL A 706 13.81 -12.37 -5.92
CA VAL A 706 14.24 -13.75 -6.17
C VAL A 706 15.73 -13.84 -6.57
N ASN A 707 16.21 -12.96 -7.45
CA ASN A 707 17.56 -13.08 -8.00
C ASN A 707 18.61 -12.19 -7.28
N ASP A 708 18.20 -11.04 -6.76
CA ASP A 708 19.11 -9.95 -6.33
C ASP A 708 18.81 -9.46 -4.90
N ALA A 709 18.32 -10.35 -4.03
CA ALA A 709 18.00 -10.01 -2.65
C ALA A 709 19.23 -9.45 -1.92
N GLY A 710 19.10 -8.25 -1.36
CA GLY A 710 20.18 -7.56 -0.67
C GLY A 710 20.49 -8.18 0.70
N SER A 711 21.64 -7.83 1.26
CA SER A 711 22.08 -8.29 2.60
C SER A 711 21.19 -7.87 3.78
N LEU A 712 20.23 -6.97 3.55
CA LEU A 712 19.26 -6.52 4.56
C LEU A 712 17.84 -7.00 4.25
N ASP A 713 17.66 -7.71 3.14
CA ASP A 713 16.36 -8.24 2.78
C ASP A 713 16.17 -9.54 3.55
N GLU A 714 15.13 -9.56 4.37
CA GLU A 714 14.80 -10.68 5.24
C GLU A 714 13.39 -11.17 4.91
N THR A 715 13.24 -12.48 4.90
CA THR A 715 11.99 -13.17 4.63
C THR A 715 11.48 -13.78 5.93
N ARG A 716 10.16 -13.75 6.10
CA ARG A 716 9.49 -14.35 7.24
C ARG A 716 8.83 -15.64 6.80
N LEU A 717 9.23 -16.75 7.40
CA LEU A 717 8.77 -18.09 7.08
C LEU A 717 8.02 -18.68 8.28
N VAL A 718 7.12 -19.62 8.00
CA VAL A 718 6.63 -20.55 9.03
C VAL A 718 7.45 -21.83 8.88
N LEU A 719 8.25 -22.15 9.89
CA LEU A 719 9.15 -23.31 9.89
C LEU A 719 8.85 -24.23 11.08
N PRO A 720 9.27 -25.50 11.03
CA PRO A 720 9.24 -26.38 12.19
C PRO A 720 9.99 -25.77 13.38
N ALA A 721 9.34 -25.77 14.54
CA ALA A 721 9.83 -25.11 15.74
C ALA A 721 11.14 -25.77 16.23
N PRO A 722 12.12 -24.97 16.72
CA PRO A 722 13.35 -25.55 17.25
C PRO A 722 13.05 -26.49 18.43
N GLY A 723 13.50 -27.74 18.31
CA GLY A 723 13.35 -28.78 19.34
C GLY A 723 12.06 -29.61 19.25
N ASP A 724 11.05 -29.17 18.50
CA ASP A 724 9.81 -29.92 18.25
C ASP A 724 9.36 -29.73 16.80
N GLU A 725 9.79 -30.65 15.94
CA GLU A 725 9.53 -30.61 14.49
C GLU A 725 8.04 -30.84 14.15
N SER A 726 7.21 -31.26 15.12
CA SER A 726 5.76 -31.41 14.92
C SER A 726 5.00 -30.08 14.97
N LYS A 727 5.64 -29.04 15.53
CA LYS A 727 5.05 -27.71 15.70
C LYS A 727 5.73 -26.71 14.78
N PHE A 728 5.08 -25.57 14.57
CA PHE A 728 5.55 -24.53 13.68
C PHE A 728 5.68 -23.19 14.39
N ALA A 729 6.65 -22.39 13.99
CA ALA A 729 6.88 -21.03 14.48
C ALA A 729 7.19 -20.09 13.32
N PHE A 730 6.93 -18.80 13.52
CA PHE A 730 7.46 -17.80 12.60
C PHE A 730 8.96 -17.63 12.82
N GLU A 731 9.73 -17.60 11.74
CA GLU A 731 11.16 -17.33 11.74
C GLU A 731 11.53 -16.31 10.69
N GLN A 732 12.54 -15.50 11.00
CA GLN A 732 13.10 -14.51 10.11
C GLN A 732 14.43 -15.03 9.61
N VAL A 733 14.62 -14.99 8.29
CA VAL A 733 15.76 -15.60 7.60
C VAL A 733 16.24 -14.62 6.53
N PRO A 734 17.55 -14.50 6.25
CA PRO A 734 18.03 -13.76 5.10
C PRO A 734 17.37 -14.27 3.81
N THR A 735 16.81 -13.37 3.01
CA THR A 735 16.07 -13.74 1.79
C THR A 735 16.97 -14.49 0.80
N ALA A 736 18.25 -14.10 0.71
CA ALA A 736 19.23 -14.77 -0.14
C ALA A 736 19.41 -16.25 0.21
N ASP A 737 19.48 -16.61 1.49
CA ASP A 737 19.64 -17.99 1.94
C ASP A 737 18.41 -18.84 1.56
N VAL A 738 17.21 -18.26 1.70
CA VAL A 738 15.96 -18.93 1.33
C VAL A 738 15.85 -19.11 -0.18
N ASN A 739 16.31 -18.15 -0.99
CA ASN A 739 16.31 -18.24 -2.45
C ASN A 739 17.24 -19.35 -2.97
N VAL A 740 18.30 -19.70 -2.23
CA VAL A 740 19.17 -20.84 -2.57
C VAL A 740 18.46 -22.18 -2.32
N ILE A 741 17.67 -22.25 -1.26
CA ILE A 741 16.95 -23.48 -0.85
C ILE A 741 15.67 -23.69 -1.67
N LEU A 742 14.90 -22.62 -1.88
CA LEU A 742 13.66 -22.66 -2.65
C LEU A 742 13.97 -22.42 -4.13
N ASP A 743 13.92 -23.48 -4.92
CA ASP A 743 14.22 -23.43 -6.35
C ASP A 743 13.17 -22.61 -7.13
N MET A 744 13.52 -21.36 -7.41
CA MET A 744 12.69 -20.39 -8.12
C MET A 744 13.39 -19.93 -9.38
N ASP A 745 12.77 -20.17 -10.53
CA ASP A 745 13.25 -19.71 -11.82
C ASP A 745 12.40 -18.53 -12.33
N VAL A 746 12.79 -17.33 -11.91
CA VAL A 746 12.11 -16.06 -12.23
C VAL A 746 13.06 -15.13 -12.97
N GLY A 747 12.58 -14.42 -14.00
CA GLY A 747 13.40 -13.46 -14.75
C GLY A 747 12.68 -12.84 -15.94
N PHE A 748 13.34 -11.85 -16.57
CA PHE A 748 12.89 -11.30 -17.85
C PHE A 748 13.61 -12.01 -19.00
N SER A 749 12.92 -12.23 -20.11
CA SER A 749 13.52 -12.85 -21.30
C SER A 749 14.01 -11.86 -22.35
N SER A 750 13.45 -10.65 -22.38
CA SER A 750 13.80 -9.63 -23.36
C SER A 750 13.46 -8.22 -22.90
N TYR A 751 14.27 -7.27 -23.38
CA TYR A 751 14.08 -5.82 -23.32
C TYR A 751 14.01 -5.19 -24.74
N SER A 752 13.67 -5.98 -25.77
CA SER A 752 13.83 -5.58 -27.19
C SER A 752 12.95 -4.41 -27.63
N ALA A 753 11.72 -4.30 -27.12
CA ALA A 753 10.83 -3.16 -27.41
C ALA A 753 11.47 -1.81 -27.02
N CYS A 754 12.30 -1.88 -26.00
CA CYS A 754 13.02 -0.79 -25.37
C CYS A 754 14.21 -0.28 -26.22
N LYS A 755 14.85 -1.16 -27.01
CA LYS A 755 16.02 -0.83 -27.85
C LYS A 755 15.70 0.13 -29.00
N HIS A 756 14.45 0.13 -29.49
CA HIS A 756 14.07 0.90 -30.67
C HIS A 756 13.93 2.41 -30.42
N ALA A 757 13.87 2.86 -29.15
CA ALA A 757 13.49 4.23 -28.82
C ALA A 757 14.65 5.17 -28.42
N GLY A 758 15.91 4.72 -28.44
CA GLY A 758 17.05 5.55 -27.98
C GLY A 758 16.99 5.95 -26.50
N GLY A 759 16.12 5.30 -25.72
CA GLY A 759 15.86 5.63 -24.31
C GLY A 759 16.96 5.11 -23.39
N THR A 760 17.63 6.02 -22.66
CA THR A 760 18.61 5.70 -21.61
C THR A 760 18.04 4.83 -20.50
N THR A 761 16.71 4.84 -20.30
CA THR A 761 16.02 4.13 -19.21
C THR A 761 16.04 2.62 -19.38
N CYS A 762 16.08 2.10 -20.60
CA CYS A 762 16.14 0.66 -20.84
C CYS A 762 17.53 0.07 -20.56
N ALA A 763 18.59 0.88 -20.69
CA ALA A 763 19.93 0.48 -20.25
C ALA A 763 19.95 0.25 -18.74
N ALA A 764 19.20 1.02 -17.96
CA ALA A 764 19.08 0.78 -16.52
C ALA A 764 18.42 -0.57 -16.21
N PHE A 765 17.38 -0.99 -16.96
CA PHE A 765 16.78 -2.33 -16.81
C PHE A 765 17.77 -3.45 -17.13
N GLY A 766 18.47 -3.34 -18.27
CA GLY A 766 19.44 -4.37 -18.67
C GLY A 766 20.69 -4.45 -17.79
N ASN A 767 20.98 -3.37 -17.04
CA ASN A 767 22.06 -3.36 -16.05
C ASN A 767 21.61 -3.89 -14.68
N GLU A 768 20.33 -3.69 -14.32
CA GLU A 768 19.78 -4.14 -13.03
C GLU A 768 19.32 -5.60 -13.10
N PHE A 769 18.82 -6.07 -14.25
CA PHE A 769 18.25 -7.40 -14.41
C PHE A 769 18.89 -8.14 -15.57
N GLU A 770 19.42 -9.34 -15.29
CA GLU A 770 19.92 -10.24 -16.33
C GLU A 770 18.76 -10.92 -17.08
N THR A 771 18.93 -11.09 -18.39
CA THR A 771 17.95 -11.85 -19.20
C THR A 771 18.12 -13.35 -18.98
N LYS A 772 17.00 -14.06 -18.78
CA LYS A 772 16.93 -15.53 -18.76
C LYS A 772 16.25 -16.06 -20.04
N PRO A 773 16.61 -17.26 -20.52
CA PRO A 773 16.01 -17.80 -21.75
C PRO A 773 14.51 -18.02 -21.60
N VAL A 774 13.80 -17.93 -22.73
CA VAL A 774 12.40 -18.32 -22.83
C VAL A 774 12.31 -19.83 -22.60
N ALA A 775 11.40 -20.27 -21.74
CA ALA A 775 11.14 -21.67 -21.44
C ALA A 775 9.63 -21.90 -21.25
N GLU A 776 9.19 -23.12 -21.49
CA GLU A 776 7.79 -23.52 -21.33
C GLU A 776 7.39 -23.53 -19.84
N PRO A 777 6.48 -22.64 -19.39
CA PRO A 777 6.11 -22.53 -17.98
C PRO A 777 5.54 -23.83 -17.42
N LEU A 778 4.73 -24.55 -18.20
CA LEU A 778 3.97 -25.71 -17.73
C LEU A 778 4.83 -26.97 -17.53
N ARG A 779 6.14 -26.91 -17.71
CA ARG A 779 7.07 -27.97 -17.27
C ARG A 779 7.37 -27.91 -15.77
N HIS A 780 6.86 -26.90 -15.07
CA HIS A 780 7.11 -26.67 -13.65
C HIS A 780 5.84 -26.91 -12.83
N GLN A 781 6.01 -27.39 -11.60
CA GLN A 781 4.89 -27.66 -10.69
C GLN A 781 4.18 -26.39 -10.25
N TYR A 782 4.91 -25.29 -10.04
CA TYR A 782 4.36 -24.03 -9.58
C TYR A 782 4.67 -22.94 -10.62
N VAL A 783 3.66 -22.19 -11.04
CA VAL A 783 3.82 -21.17 -12.08
C VAL A 783 3.17 -19.88 -11.60
N MET A 784 3.94 -18.78 -11.58
CA MET A 784 3.39 -17.47 -11.28
C MET A 784 2.54 -16.98 -12.45
N ALA A 785 1.30 -16.59 -12.17
CA ALA A 785 0.44 -15.84 -13.06
C ALA A 785 0.31 -14.42 -12.51
N MET A 786 1.00 -13.48 -13.13
CA MET A 786 1.06 -12.07 -12.71
C MET A 786 0.55 -11.15 -13.79
N ASP A 787 -0.02 -10.03 -13.35
CA ASP A 787 -0.52 -9.00 -14.23
C ASP A 787 0.58 -8.50 -15.19
N THR A 788 0.13 -7.95 -16.31
CA THR A 788 0.98 -7.08 -17.12
C THR A 788 0.81 -5.65 -16.61
N ASP A 789 1.50 -4.70 -17.25
CA ASP A 789 1.26 -3.28 -16.95
C ASP A 789 -0.08 -2.78 -17.50
N ASP A 790 -0.75 -3.58 -18.33
CA ASP A 790 -1.92 -3.17 -19.07
C ASP A 790 -3.15 -4.00 -18.72
N GLY A 791 -2.99 -5.19 -18.16
CA GLY A 791 -4.10 -6.12 -17.96
C GLY A 791 -3.77 -7.34 -17.11
N PRO A 792 -4.74 -8.26 -16.96
CA PRO A 792 -4.58 -9.51 -16.22
C PRO A 792 -3.57 -10.47 -16.88
N PRO A 793 -3.14 -11.52 -16.16
CA PRO A 793 -2.10 -12.42 -16.65
C PRO A 793 -2.56 -13.17 -17.90
N VAL A 794 -1.70 -13.27 -18.92
CA VAL A 794 -2.03 -13.85 -20.23
C VAL A 794 -2.27 -15.35 -20.17
N ASP A 795 -1.39 -16.08 -19.47
CA ASP A 795 -1.44 -17.55 -19.42
C ASP A 795 -2.30 -18.11 -18.27
N PHE A 796 -3.03 -17.30 -17.50
CA PHE A 796 -3.69 -17.79 -16.27
C PHE A 796 -4.64 -18.97 -16.52
N LEU A 797 -5.56 -18.85 -17.49
CA LEU A 797 -6.49 -19.94 -17.83
C LEU A 797 -5.76 -21.17 -18.40
N ARG A 798 -4.65 -20.96 -19.13
CA ARG A 798 -3.80 -22.05 -19.64
C ARG A 798 -3.13 -22.80 -18.49
N ILE A 799 -2.59 -22.08 -17.50
CA ILE A 799 -2.01 -22.67 -16.29
C ILE A 799 -3.09 -23.42 -15.51
N LEU A 800 -4.27 -22.82 -15.33
CA LEU A 800 -5.40 -23.42 -14.63
C LEU A 800 -5.89 -24.72 -15.29
N ARG A 801 -5.88 -24.80 -16.62
CA ARG A 801 -6.23 -26.02 -17.40
C ARG A 801 -5.12 -27.09 -17.39
N SER A 802 -3.92 -26.73 -16.98
CA SER A 802 -2.76 -27.63 -16.90
C SER A 802 -2.78 -28.47 -15.62
N SER A 803 -1.75 -29.29 -15.42
CA SER A 803 -1.50 -29.97 -14.14
C SER A 803 -0.38 -29.28 -13.34
N SER A 804 -0.34 -27.95 -13.39
CA SER A 804 0.57 -27.08 -12.64
C SER A 804 -0.25 -26.19 -11.72
N VAL A 805 0.31 -25.75 -10.59
CA VAL A 805 -0.36 -24.89 -9.62
C VAL A 805 -0.18 -23.43 -10.02
N PRO A 806 -1.28 -22.71 -10.30
CA PRO A 806 -1.21 -21.27 -10.54
C PRO A 806 -0.96 -20.53 -9.21
N PHE A 807 0.17 -19.84 -9.11
CA PHE A 807 0.42 -18.85 -8.07
C PHE A 807 -0.03 -17.49 -8.63
N TYR A 808 -1.24 -17.07 -8.26
CA TYR A 808 -1.95 -15.98 -8.92
C TYR A 808 -1.84 -14.68 -8.13
N ALA A 809 -1.27 -13.64 -8.74
CA ALA A 809 -1.17 -12.30 -8.18
C ALA A 809 -1.79 -11.31 -9.19
N SER A 810 -3.01 -10.83 -8.91
CA SER A 810 -3.75 -9.98 -9.85
C SER A 810 -4.71 -9.02 -9.17
N ILE A 811 -4.74 -7.77 -9.64
CA ILE A 811 -5.75 -6.75 -9.27
C ILE A 811 -6.99 -6.78 -10.18
N PHE A 812 -6.98 -7.62 -11.22
CA PHE A 812 -8.00 -7.63 -12.27
C PHE A 812 -9.08 -8.68 -12.05
N LYS A 813 -10.27 -8.33 -12.50
CA LYS A 813 -11.43 -9.21 -12.62
C LYS A 813 -11.74 -9.42 -14.10
N GLU A 814 -12.09 -10.64 -14.44
CA GLU A 814 -12.67 -11.06 -15.72
C GLU A 814 -14.03 -11.74 -15.44
N TRP A 815 -14.80 -12.03 -16.49
CA TRP A 815 -16.15 -12.64 -16.36
C TRP A 815 -16.19 -13.90 -15.49
N TYR A 816 -15.08 -14.63 -15.42
CA TYR A 816 -14.96 -15.88 -14.67
C TYR A 816 -14.44 -15.71 -13.23
N SER A 817 -13.99 -14.51 -12.82
CA SER A 817 -13.30 -14.33 -11.53
C SER A 817 -14.17 -14.70 -10.33
N GLU A 818 -15.47 -14.40 -10.36
CA GLU A 818 -16.43 -14.78 -9.32
C GLU A 818 -16.67 -16.30 -9.22
N ARG A 819 -16.25 -17.05 -10.24
CA ARG A 819 -16.40 -18.50 -10.35
C ARG A 819 -15.20 -19.26 -9.81
N LEU A 820 -14.13 -18.56 -9.42
CA LEU A 820 -12.90 -19.16 -8.94
C LEU A 820 -12.71 -18.95 -7.45
N THR A 821 -12.28 -20.00 -6.74
CA THR A 821 -12.04 -19.94 -5.31
C THR A 821 -10.53 -20.01 -5.02
N PRO A 822 -9.97 -19.01 -4.31
CA PRO A 822 -8.57 -19.04 -3.87
C PRO A 822 -8.33 -20.23 -2.91
N TRP A 823 -7.11 -20.75 -2.89
CA TRP A 823 -6.68 -21.94 -2.14
C TRP A 823 -7.39 -23.26 -2.53
N LEU A 824 -8.23 -23.24 -3.56
CA LEU A 824 -8.86 -24.42 -4.15
C LEU A 824 -8.50 -24.58 -5.63
N HIS A 825 -8.75 -23.54 -6.44
CA HIS A 825 -8.45 -23.59 -7.88
C HIS A 825 -7.07 -23.03 -8.20
N PHE A 826 -6.53 -22.16 -7.33
CA PHE A 826 -5.22 -21.53 -7.46
C PHE A 826 -4.70 -21.10 -6.09
N VAL A 827 -3.42 -20.75 -5.99
CA VAL A 827 -2.79 -20.18 -4.80
C VAL A 827 -2.75 -18.66 -4.92
N PRO A 828 -3.47 -17.89 -4.10
CA PRO A 828 -3.44 -16.43 -4.15
C PRO A 828 -2.12 -15.88 -3.58
N ILE A 829 -1.50 -14.95 -4.28
CA ILE A 829 -0.27 -14.26 -3.84
C ILE A 829 -0.52 -12.76 -3.76
N ASP A 830 -0.27 -12.18 -2.59
CA ASP A 830 -0.31 -10.72 -2.41
C ASP A 830 0.81 -10.07 -3.20
N LEU A 831 0.50 -8.98 -3.91
CA LEU A 831 1.44 -8.25 -4.77
C LEU A 831 2.63 -7.65 -4.01
N ARG A 832 2.62 -7.61 -2.69
CA ARG A 832 3.78 -7.22 -1.87
C ARG A 832 4.82 -8.33 -1.75
N PHE A 833 4.47 -9.57 -2.13
CA PHE A 833 5.30 -10.79 -2.10
C PHE A 833 5.84 -11.23 -0.74
N HIS A 834 5.45 -10.57 0.35
CA HIS A 834 5.92 -10.85 1.71
C HIS A 834 5.69 -12.29 2.20
N ALA A 835 4.71 -13.00 1.66
CA ALA A 835 4.41 -14.39 2.00
C ALA A 835 4.74 -15.39 0.88
N LEU A 836 5.37 -14.95 -0.22
CA LEU A 836 5.66 -15.79 -1.38
C LEU A 836 6.52 -16.99 -1.00
N HIS A 837 7.66 -16.76 -0.37
CA HIS A 837 8.59 -17.81 0.04
C HIS A 837 7.97 -18.76 1.06
N SER A 838 7.26 -18.24 2.06
CA SER A 838 6.60 -19.10 3.06
C SER A 838 5.50 -19.96 2.45
N THR A 839 4.81 -19.45 1.42
CA THR A 839 3.81 -20.21 0.67
C THR A 839 4.48 -21.28 -0.19
N LEU A 840 5.56 -20.94 -0.90
CA LEU A 840 6.30 -21.91 -1.70
C LEU A 840 6.94 -22.99 -0.81
N ALA A 841 7.52 -22.61 0.32
CA ALA A 841 8.11 -23.53 1.29
C ALA A 841 7.09 -24.56 1.78
N TYR A 842 5.83 -24.18 2.01
CA TYR A 842 4.78 -25.14 2.40
C TYR A 842 4.59 -26.25 1.35
N PHE A 843 4.52 -25.90 0.06
CA PHE A 843 4.28 -26.86 -1.00
C PHE A 843 5.54 -27.63 -1.43
N ALA A 844 6.68 -26.95 -1.50
CA ALA A 844 7.94 -27.50 -1.95
C ALA A 844 8.77 -28.14 -0.82
N GLY A 845 8.47 -27.84 0.44
CA GLY A 845 9.28 -28.26 1.58
C GLY A 845 10.64 -27.57 1.65
N ILE A 846 11.35 -27.80 2.75
CA ILE A 846 12.71 -27.32 2.99
C ILE A 846 13.49 -28.50 3.57
N ASP A 847 14.62 -28.86 2.96
CA ASP A 847 15.48 -29.95 3.45
C ASP A 847 16.95 -29.53 3.41
N THR A 848 17.34 -28.75 4.42
CA THR A 848 18.74 -28.32 4.58
C THR A 848 19.64 -29.42 5.14
N LYS A 849 19.06 -30.40 5.86
CA LYS A 849 19.80 -31.54 6.42
C LYS A 849 20.40 -32.41 5.31
N LYS A 850 19.71 -32.57 4.19
CA LYS A 850 20.18 -33.36 3.05
C LYS A 850 21.27 -32.67 2.23
N GLU A 851 21.31 -31.34 2.24
CA GLU A 851 22.28 -30.55 1.47
C GLU A 851 23.51 -30.15 2.28
N ASP A 852 23.64 -30.64 3.52
CA ASP A 852 24.64 -30.19 4.50
C ASP A 852 24.66 -28.66 4.69
N SER A 853 23.51 -28.02 4.47
CA SER A 853 23.30 -26.58 4.64
C SER A 853 22.55 -26.31 5.95
N THR A 854 22.53 -25.03 6.36
CA THR A 854 21.82 -24.64 7.58
C THR A 854 20.95 -23.43 7.33
N LEU A 855 19.76 -23.41 7.94
CA LEU A 855 18.90 -22.24 8.00
C LEU A 855 18.89 -21.71 9.43
N ASN A 856 19.20 -20.44 9.63
CA ASN A 856 19.37 -19.86 10.97
C ASN A 856 20.34 -20.67 11.86
N GLY A 857 21.41 -21.21 11.27
CA GLY A 857 22.44 -21.98 11.96
C GLY A 857 22.03 -23.38 12.40
N ARG A 858 20.87 -23.89 11.96
CA ARG A 858 20.44 -25.28 12.22
C ARG A 858 19.97 -26.00 10.97
N GLY A 859 20.03 -27.33 11.00
CA GLY A 859 19.38 -28.17 9.98
C GLY A 859 17.86 -28.17 10.18
N VAL A 860 17.14 -27.68 9.18
CA VAL A 860 15.68 -27.65 9.08
C VAL A 860 15.22 -28.68 8.05
N LEU A 861 14.29 -29.54 8.46
CA LEU A 861 13.53 -30.44 7.61
C LEU A 861 12.04 -30.13 7.75
N MET A 862 11.43 -29.64 6.68
CA MET A 862 10.00 -29.42 6.56
C MET A 862 9.50 -30.19 5.34
N GLU A 863 8.66 -31.19 5.58
CA GLU A 863 8.12 -32.01 4.50
C GLU A 863 7.26 -31.18 3.53
N ALA A 864 7.40 -31.49 2.24
CA ALA A 864 6.69 -30.82 1.16
C ALA A 864 5.23 -31.28 1.09
N ARG A 865 4.27 -30.36 1.15
CA ARG A 865 2.83 -30.64 0.97
C ARG A 865 2.44 -30.68 -0.50
N GLN A 866 3.10 -31.55 -1.26
CA GLN A 866 2.87 -31.70 -2.70
C GLN A 866 1.47 -32.23 -3.02
N GLU A 867 0.88 -33.01 -2.13
CA GLU A 867 -0.50 -33.51 -2.25
C GLU A 867 -1.52 -32.36 -2.30
N ASP A 868 -1.32 -31.31 -1.49
CA ASP A 868 -2.18 -30.13 -1.50
C ASP A 868 -1.97 -29.31 -2.78
N GLY A 869 -0.71 -29.14 -3.22
CA GLY A 869 -0.41 -28.49 -4.49
C GLY A 869 -1.04 -29.24 -5.68
N LYS A 870 -0.82 -30.54 -5.75
CA LYS A 870 -1.44 -31.42 -6.76
C LYS A 870 -2.96 -31.32 -6.73
N TRP A 871 -3.56 -31.34 -5.53
CA TRP A 871 -5.00 -31.18 -5.36
C TRP A 871 -5.50 -29.85 -5.95
N ILE A 872 -4.85 -28.73 -5.63
CA ILE A 872 -5.21 -27.42 -6.17
C ILE A 872 -5.13 -27.40 -7.71
N ALA A 873 -4.04 -27.92 -8.27
CA ALA A 873 -3.87 -28.02 -9.73
C ALA A 873 -4.98 -28.87 -10.38
N GLU A 874 -5.32 -30.02 -9.78
CA GLU A 874 -6.38 -30.89 -10.30
C GLU A 874 -7.77 -30.28 -10.18
N GLN A 875 -8.07 -29.60 -9.07
CA GLN A 875 -9.36 -28.93 -8.88
C GLN A 875 -9.51 -27.75 -9.82
N GLY A 876 -8.48 -26.91 -9.98
CA GLY A 876 -8.45 -25.85 -10.99
C GLY A 876 -8.71 -26.38 -12.40
N LYS A 877 -8.01 -27.46 -12.79
CA LYS A 877 -8.17 -28.12 -14.09
C LYS A 877 -9.56 -28.68 -14.31
N ARG A 878 -10.10 -29.41 -13.32
CA ARG A 878 -11.45 -29.99 -13.38
C ARG A 878 -12.50 -28.88 -13.47
N TRP A 879 -12.34 -27.83 -12.68
CA TRP A 879 -13.28 -26.71 -12.66
C TRP A 879 -13.26 -25.92 -13.96
N ALA A 880 -12.08 -25.64 -14.52
CA ALA A 880 -11.95 -24.97 -15.81
C ALA A 880 -12.68 -25.74 -16.93
N LYS A 881 -12.59 -27.08 -16.93
CA LYS A 881 -13.31 -27.95 -17.88
C LYS A 881 -14.82 -28.04 -17.63
N ARG A 882 -15.30 -27.60 -16.46
CA ARG A 882 -16.69 -27.78 -16.04
C ARG A 882 -17.49 -26.46 -16.05
N ALA A 883 -16.84 -25.33 -15.76
CA ALA A 883 -17.53 -24.06 -15.51
C ALA A 883 -16.91 -22.85 -16.25
N LEU A 884 -15.78 -23.04 -16.95
CA LEU A 884 -15.07 -22.02 -17.73
C LEU A 884 -14.91 -22.41 -19.22
N ARG A 885 -15.87 -23.18 -19.74
CA ARG A 885 -15.89 -23.62 -21.15
C ARG A 885 -16.45 -22.52 -22.04
N ARG A 886 -16.44 -22.76 -23.36
CA ARG A 886 -17.08 -21.90 -24.35
C ARG A 886 -18.59 -21.77 -24.09
N GLU A 887 -19.22 -22.88 -23.74
CA GLU A 887 -20.65 -22.94 -23.44
C GLU A 887 -20.98 -22.09 -22.19
N ASP A 888 -20.09 -22.07 -21.19
CA ASP A 888 -20.27 -21.25 -19.99
C ASP A 888 -20.10 -19.75 -20.28
N MET A 889 -19.23 -19.38 -21.24
CA MET A 889 -19.13 -18.02 -21.76
C MET A 889 -20.42 -17.60 -22.46
N GLU A 890 -20.98 -18.46 -23.30
CA GLU A 890 -22.26 -18.22 -24.00
C GLU A 890 -23.41 -18.03 -23.00
N VAL A 891 -23.49 -18.86 -21.97
CA VAL A 891 -24.51 -18.74 -20.92
C VAL A 891 -24.37 -17.43 -20.14
N TYR A 892 -23.15 -17.05 -19.78
CA TYR A 892 -22.88 -15.76 -19.13
C TYR A 892 -23.24 -14.59 -20.05
N LEU A 893 -22.83 -14.64 -21.32
CA LEU A 893 -23.07 -13.57 -22.28
C LEU A 893 -24.57 -13.42 -22.58
N PHE A 894 -25.29 -14.52 -22.79
CA PHE A 894 -26.73 -14.49 -22.99
C PHE A 894 -27.42 -13.89 -21.76
N ARG A 895 -26.99 -14.25 -20.55
CA ARG A 895 -27.51 -13.65 -19.32
C ARG A 895 -27.29 -12.14 -19.29
N LEU A 896 -26.05 -11.72 -19.55
CA LEU A 896 -25.65 -10.32 -19.57
C LEU A 896 -26.49 -9.52 -20.56
N LEU A 897 -26.70 -10.03 -21.77
CA LEU A 897 -27.42 -9.32 -22.83
C LEU A 897 -28.94 -9.29 -22.62
N LEU A 898 -29.55 -10.27 -21.93
CA LEU A 898 -30.95 -10.16 -21.51
C LEU A 898 -31.15 -9.05 -20.48
N GLU A 899 -30.26 -9.00 -19.47
CA GLU A 899 -30.30 -7.94 -18.45
C GLU A 899 -30.02 -6.56 -19.08
N TRP A 900 -29.02 -6.47 -19.94
CA TRP A 900 -28.67 -5.23 -20.64
C TRP A 900 -29.77 -4.78 -21.60
N GLY A 901 -30.33 -5.70 -22.38
CA GLY A 901 -31.44 -5.44 -23.29
C GLY A 901 -32.66 -4.89 -22.57
N ARG A 902 -32.93 -5.34 -21.34
CA ARG A 902 -33.93 -4.72 -20.48
C ARG A 902 -33.51 -3.30 -20.06
N VAL A 903 -32.29 -3.11 -19.55
CA VAL A 903 -31.82 -1.80 -19.02
C VAL A 903 -31.92 -0.66 -20.04
N ILE A 904 -31.65 -0.96 -21.32
CA ILE A 904 -31.67 0.01 -22.42
C ILE A 904 -33.04 0.16 -23.09
N ASN A 905 -34.06 -0.59 -22.64
CA ASN A 905 -35.41 -0.47 -23.14
C ASN A 905 -36.16 0.67 -22.42
N ASP A 906 -37.02 1.37 -23.14
CA ASP A 906 -37.81 2.48 -22.57
C ASP A 906 -38.87 1.96 -21.58
N ASP A 907 -39.42 0.76 -21.80
CA ASP A 907 -40.43 0.09 -20.95
C ASP A 907 -39.80 -0.84 -19.89
N ARG A 908 -38.50 -0.69 -19.59
CA ARG A 908 -37.72 -1.60 -18.72
C ARG A 908 -38.29 -1.91 -17.34
N ASP A 909 -39.08 -0.98 -16.80
CA ASP A 909 -39.70 -1.09 -15.48
C ASP A 909 -40.95 -2.00 -15.50
N GLU A 910 -41.57 -2.17 -16.67
CA GLU A 910 -42.74 -3.04 -16.91
C GLU A 910 -42.35 -4.40 -17.50
N LEU A 911 -41.18 -4.48 -18.15
CA LEU A 911 -40.66 -5.72 -18.71
C LEU A 911 -40.30 -6.73 -17.61
N GLY A 912 -40.82 -7.94 -17.70
CA GLY A 912 -40.42 -9.06 -16.87
C GLY A 912 -41.00 -10.38 -17.36
N PHE A 913 -40.27 -11.47 -17.19
CA PHE A 913 -40.80 -12.82 -17.34
C PHE A 913 -41.60 -13.18 -16.08
N VAL A 914 -42.87 -13.52 -16.27
CA VAL A 914 -43.76 -14.01 -15.21
C VAL A 914 -44.11 -15.45 -15.56
N LEU A 915 -43.92 -16.35 -14.59
CA LEU A 915 -44.16 -17.79 -14.73
C LEU A 915 -45.63 -18.11 -15.04
#